data_AF-A0A2V6FPT7-F1
#
_entry.id   AF-A0A2V6FPT7-F1
#
_cell.length_a   1.000
_cell.length_b   1.000
_cell.length_c   1.000
_cell.angle_alpha   90.00
_cell.angle_beta   90.00
_cell.angle_gamma   90.00
#
_symmetry.space_group_name_H-M   'P 1'
#
loop_
_entity.id
_entity.type
_entity.pdbx_description
1 polymer ?
#
loop_
_entity_poly.entity_id
_entity_poly.type
_entity_poly.pdbx_seq_one_letter_code
_entity_poly.pdbx_strand_id
1 'polypeptide(L)'
;MADSDAKIEKLSAAIASLESQRQILGDAVVDPAIEALREQLAQLKTASSSTDERKLVTIVFADVSGFTALSETLDPEKVRELINACFDWLVPVVQKYDGTIDKFIGDEIMALFGAPVAHEDDAERALRAALEMMDAIAAFNGANGTELGLHAGINTGLVVAGQIGGHDRRDYSVMGDAVNLAARLEDASPVGEIFVGPATYRLTKQLFDFAPIASLTLKGKGAPVEVRRLLGAKTGPKSTRGIEGLRAPLVGRDEELTEIREALAALGHGQGSTLAILGEAGLGKSRLIAETRRLLPAKVTWAEGRALSYTAGMSYWLAREILLSLLGAKAGASQSEIAAALWNSLNGQSAFYPFLARLLELPMEAAAEEQVKFLSSETLRSRILEALRGYVHDCAQRSPLVLVWEDLHWCDPSSWEVLETLFPLCNNVPLLMLCVSRLEDNRVAEMLREYDGKCIRRTIRLSPLSRDESHVLVQQLLKIENLPERLRELILNRAEGNPFFVEELLRSLIDTGVIVLQEGRATAVREIQALEIPETLHGVLAARIDRLPGENKQALQRASVIGRIFQQRVLAYIYEEKARPKLQASLGELQRREFIQSREQHASETAGLERDEYIFKHAITHDVAYGSMLLARRKELHRQIAEAIETLFPGRIDELSATLGYHFERAEATERAIFYLGRAAERAKATFANAEAIGFYESAIRLIARAGEEQFRRDAARLNEGLGDVLTLAGRHDDARTAFARALDLVENAELMSRARLHRKIGFSHSLQRHFAETTREFDLADRELGEPSDKQRADWWEEKVWIQLERMHLFYWQGMVKEMRELADQFRSVIIERGAAWQRARFLKTLALSLLMDSRFQPSLECVELARRAVAASEEANNLAEAVHVNFVLGLIELFHGDLRDAAEQCGKAFKMAERTGDLVLQARCLTYRAVAYRRLDDVPRCRTEAEKTLVLAEQLKMVEYVAMAKASLAWAAWREKNEGEAEELASEALKLWHGMDDPYSMDWMALWPLIAIAFARKDIARAIEFANGLLEENQHPPPEKLSAVVRKACEEWQNGVQEEAASGLADAIKIAKELHYI
;
A
#
# COMPACT_ATOMS: atom_id res chain seq x y z
N MET A 1 20.66 42.58 -1.17
CA MET A 1 20.44 42.94 -2.59
C MET A 1 21.23 44.21 -2.90
N ALA A 2 20.65 45.39 -3.19
CA ALA A 2 21.41 46.55 -3.72
C ALA A 2 22.84 46.78 -3.16
N ASP A 3 23.04 46.83 -1.84
CA ASP A 3 24.38 47.01 -1.23
C ASP A 3 25.25 45.73 -1.20
N SER A 4 24.67 44.52 -1.08
CA SER A 4 25.42 43.26 -1.20
C SER A 4 25.94 43.04 -2.62
N ASP A 5 25.12 43.38 -3.61
CA ASP A 5 25.38 43.07 -5.00
C ASP A 5 26.45 44.03 -5.55
N ALA A 6 26.39 45.31 -5.15
CA ALA A 6 27.45 46.29 -5.40
C ALA A 6 28.80 45.95 -4.71
N LYS A 7 28.78 45.27 -3.55
CA LYS A 7 30.00 44.76 -2.89
C LYS A 7 30.59 43.55 -3.63
N ILE A 8 29.73 42.61 -4.07
CA ILE A 8 30.13 41.47 -4.91
C ILE A 8 30.74 41.94 -6.24
N GLU A 9 30.16 42.96 -6.87
CA GLU A 9 30.67 43.55 -8.11
C GLU A 9 32.04 44.24 -7.90
N LYS A 10 32.18 45.06 -6.84
CA LYS A 10 33.47 45.69 -6.48
C LYS A 10 34.58 44.68 -6.19
N LEU A 11 34.30 43.62 -5.44
CA LEU A 11 35.29 42.57 -5.14
C LEU A 11 35.67 41.78 -6.39
N SER A 12 34.70 41.48 -7.27
CA SER A 12 34.97 40.82 -8.56
C SER A 12 35.85 41.69 -9.47
N ALA A 13 35.62 43.01 -9.50
CA ALA A 13 36.46 43.97 -10.22
C ALA A 13 37.86 44.12 -9.59
N ALA A 14 37.99 44.07 -8.27
CA ALA A 14 39.29 44.11 -7.58
C ALA A 14 40.15 42.88 -7.90
N ILE A 15 39.56 41.67 -7.93
CA ILE A 15 40.25 40.45 -8.34
C ILE A 15 40.72 40.55 -9.79
N ALA A 16 39.84 40.95 -10.72
CA ALA A 16 40.21 41.13 -12.13
C ALA A 16 41.31 42.19 -12.33
N SER A 17 41.30 43.26 -11.52
CA SER A 17 42.35 44.27 -11.52
C SER A 17 43.70 43.69 -11.08
N LEU A 18 43.75 42.89 -10.00
CA LEU A 18 44.97 42.23 -9.55
C LEU A 18 45.48 41.18 -10.55
N GLU A 19 44.59 40.39 -11.15
CA GLU A 19 44.94 39.44 -12.21
C GLU A 19 45.56 40.16 -13.42
N SER A 20 45.05 41.33 -13.82
CA SER A 20 45.65 42.14 -14.89
C SER A 20 47.01 42.77 -14.55
N GLN A 21 47.32 42.97 -13.26
CA GLN A 21 48.59 43.53 -12.78
C GLN A 21 49.64 42.45 -12.44
N ARG A 22 49.33 41.17 -12.66
CA ARG A 22 50.17 40.02 -12.28
C ARG A 22 51.59 40.07 -12.84
N GLN A 23 51.78 40.57 -14.07
CA GLN A 23 53.10 40.76 -14.68
C GLN A 23 53.97 41.87 -14.02
N ILE A 24 53.37 42.75 -13.21
CA ILE A 24 54.04 43.89 -12.57
C ILE A 24 54.31 43.59 -11.09
N LEU A 25 53.35 42.95 -10.40
CA LEU A 25 53.40 42.71 -8.96
C LEU A 25 54.01 41.33 -8.59
N GLY A 26 53.96 40.36 -9.49
CA GLY A 26 54.49 39.01 -9.28
C GLY A 26 53.59 38.09 -8.45
N ASP A 27 53.66 36.80 -8.72
CA ASP A 27 52.76 35.77 -8.16
C ASP A 27 52.77 35.74 -6.63
N ALA A 28 53.95 35.90 -6.00
CA ALA A 28 54.12 35.88 -4.55
C ALA A 28 53.40 37.01 -3.79
N VAL A 29 52.97 38.08 -4.47
CA VAL A 29 52.16 39.17 -3.90
C VAL A 29 50.70 39.06 -4.36
N VAL A 30 50.48 38.61 -5.59
CA VAL A 30 49.17 38.60 -6.24
C VAL A 30 48.32 37.40 -5.80
N ASP A 31 48.91 36.22 -5.65
CA ASP A 31 48.16 35.01 -5.31
C ASP A 31 47.54 35.08 -3.89
N PRO A 32 48.26 35.48 -2.81
CA PRO A 32 47.66 35.62 -1.48
C PRO A 32 46.57 36.71 -1.42
N ALA A 33 46.75 37.81 -2.16
CA ALA A 33 45.77 38.91 -2.22
C ALA A 33 44.49 38.48 -2.97
N ILE A 34 44.62 37.73 -4.06
CA ILE A 34 43.50 37.15 -4.79
C ILE A 34 42.79 36.07 -3.95
N GLU A 35 43.53 35.23 -3.22
CA GLU A 35 42.95 34.19 -2.37
C GLU A 35 42.06 34.79 -1.27
N ALA A 36 42.55 35.79 -0.53
CA ALA A 36 41.77 36.51 0.48
C ALA A 36 40.53 37.23 -0.11
N LEU A 37 40.66 37.86 -1.28
CA LEU A 37 39.51 38.51 -1.95
C LEU A 37 38.49 37.50 -2.50
N ARG A 38 38.93 36.33 -2.97
CA ARG A 38 38.05 35.23 -3.40
C ARG A 38 37.33 34.59 -2.21
N GLU A 39 37.97 34.52 -1.05
CA GLU A 39 37.33 34.07 0.20
C GLU A 39 36.25 35.04 0.67
N GLN A 40 36.52 36.35 0.71
CA GLN A 40 35.50 37.38 1.00
C GLN A 40 34.35 37.34 -0.03
N LEU A 41 34.67 37.17 -1.32
CA LEU A 41 33.66 37.04 -2.38
C LEU A 41 32.81 35.77 -2.24
N ALA A 42 33.38 34.67 -1.75
CA ALA A 42 32.65 33.44 -1.46
C ALA A 42 31.70 33.61 -0.27
N GLN A 43 32.19 34.18 0.84
CA GLN A 43 31.38 34.48 2.04
C GLN A 43 30.18 35.38 1.73
N LEU A 44 30.38 36.45 0.93
CA LEU A 44 29.29 37.32 0.50
C LEU A 44 28.26 36.61 -0.40
N LYS A 45 28.72 35.72 -1.28
CA LYS A 45 27.83 34.94 -2.17
C LYS A 45 27.05 33.85 -1.44
N THR A 46 27.60 33.22 -0.40
CA THR A 46 26.86 32.28 0.45
C THR A 46 25.82 33.01 1.31
N ALA A 47 26.17 34.17 1.87
CA ALA A 47 25.21 35.01 2.61
C ALA A 47 24.03 35.46 1.71
N SER A 48 24.31 35.94 0.48
CA SER A 48 23.29 36.46 -0.44
C SER A 48 22.42 35.40 -1.13
N SER A 49 22.75 34.10 -1.01
CA SER A 49 22.02 33.00 -1.66
C SER A 49 21.28 32.07 -0.69
N SER A 50 21.30 32.39 0.61
CA SER A 50 20.62 31.62 1.64
C SER A 50 19.09 31.79 1.58
N THR A 51 18.40 30.82 0.98
CA THR A 51 16.97 30.58 1.21
C THR A 51 16.78 29.95 2.59
N ASP A 52 15.66 30.23 3.24
CA ASP A 52 15.30 29.62 4.52
C ASP A 52 15.25 28.07 4.41
N GLU A 53 15.98 27.37 5.27
CA GLU A 53 16.14 25.90 5.26
C GLU A 53 15.88 25.27 6.63
N ARG A 54 15.67 23.94 6.68
CA ARG A 54 15.68 23.18 7.94
C ARG A 54 17.07 22.57 8.13
N LYS A 55 17.77 22.99 9.19
CA LYS A 55 19.13 22.51 9.51
C LYS A 55 19.20 21.92 10.91
N LEU A 56 20.09 20.96 11.10
CA LEU A 56 20.56 20.55 12.42
C LEU A 56 21.65 21.55 12.83
N VAL A 57 21.44 22.28 13.92
CA VAL A 57 22.33 23.36 14.36
C VAL A 57 22.59 23.17 15.86
N THR A 58 23.81 23.46 16.30
CA THR A 58 24.14 23.62 17.72
C THR A 58 24.15 25.10 18.06
N ILE A 59 23.34 25.48 19.05
CA ILE A 59 23.21 26.84 19.53
C ILE A 59 23.93 26.94 20.87
N VAL A 60 24.74 27.98 21.02
CA VAL A 60 25.35 28.41 22.29
C VAL A 60 24.70 29.74 22.66
N PHE A 61 24.17 29.82 23.88
CA PHE A 61 23.94 31.08 24.58
C PHE A 61 24.97 31.19 25.70
N ALA A 62 25.53 32.38 25.91
CA ALA A 62 26.50 32.63 26.96
C ALA A 62 26.40 34.05 27.52
N ASP A 63 26.17 34.19 28.83
CA ASP A 63 25.98 35.46 29.54
C ASP A 63 27.17 35.81 30.45
N VAL A 64 27.52 37.10 30.46
CA VAL A 64 28.65 37.70 31.21
C VAL A 64 28.19 38.21 32.59
N SER A 65 27.96 37.25 33.49
CA SER A 65 27.34 37.51 34.79
C SER A 65 28.13 38.46 35.69
N GLY A 66 27.42 39.21 36.53
CA GLY A 66 27.98 40.22 37.45
C GLY A 66 27.82 41.66 36.95
N PHE A 67 27.48 41.85 35.67
CA PHE A 67 27.27 43.18 35.09
C PHE A 67 26.14 43.97 35.74
N THR A 68 25.10 43.32 36.27
CA THR A 68 23.99 43.99 36.96
C THR A 68 24.46 44.76 38.20
N ALA A 69 25.33 44.17 39.03
CA ALA A 69 25.87 44.80 40.24
C ALA A 69 26.87 45.93 39.92
N LEU A 70 27.61 45.79 38.83
CA LEU A 70 28.43 46.88 38.29
C LEU A 70 27.57 48.02 37.74
N SER A 71 26.42 47.72 37.15
CA SER A 71 25.48 48.71 36.61
C SER A 71 24.74 49.53 37.68
N GLU A 72 24.69 49.05 38.92
CA GLU A 72 24.20 49.83 40.07
C GLU A 72 25.26 50.80 40.65
N THR A 73 26.53 50.65 40.25
CA THR A 73 27.67 51.36 40.88
C THR A 73 28.59 52.11 39.89
N LEU A 74 28.50 51.83 38.60
CA LEU A 74 29.24 52.49 37.51
C LEU A 74 28.30 53.27 36.58
N ASP A 75 28.88 54.20 35.83
CA ASP A 75 28.16 54.97 34.81
C ASP A 75 27.79 54.07 33.59
N PRO A 76 26.56 54.17 33.03
CA PRO A 76 26.13 53.38 31.88
C PRO A 76 27.05 53.43 30.65
N GLU A 77 27.77 54.54 30.41
CA GLU A 77 28.73 54.60 29.30
C GLU A 77 29.95 53.71 29.57
N LYS A 78 30.44 53.67 30.82
CA LYS A 78 31.56 52.81 31.24
C LYS A 78 31.16 51.35 31.31
N VAL A 79 29.93 51.07 31.75
CA VAL A 79 29.32 49.74 31.70
C VAL A 79 29.34 49.21 30.27
N ARG A 80 28.84 50.00 29.31
CA ARG A 80 28.83 49.68 27.87
C ARG A 80 30.25 49.53 27.29
N GLU A 81 31.20 50.37 27.69
CA GLU A 81 32.61 50.23 27.25
C GLU A 81 33.23 48.91 27.75
N LEU A 82 32.97 48.53 29.00
CA LEU A 82 33.46 47.28 29.58
C LEU A 82 32.80 46.04 28.95
N ILE A 83 31.51 46.07 28.60
CA ILE A 83 30.84 44.99 27.84
C ILE A 83 31.50 44.82 26.47
N ASN A 84 31.69 45.91 25.71
CA ASN A 84 32.32 45.83 24.39
C ASN A 84 33.75 45.30 24.46
N ALA A 85 34.55 45.79 25.42
CA ALA A 85 35.91 45.30 25.65
C ALA A 85 35.96 43.81 26.04
N CYS A 86 34.91 43.29 26.70
CA CYS A 86 34.76 41.86 26.97
C CYS A 86 34.38 41.07 25.70
N PHE A 87 33.43 41.57 24.91
CA PHE A 87 33.03 40.94 23.64
C PHE A 87 34.17 40.91 22.61
N ASP A 88 35.08 41.89 22.61
CA ASP A 88 36.30 41.88 21.81
C ASP A 88 37.23 40.68 22.12
N TRP A 89 37.09 40.04 23.30
CA TRP A 89 37.81 38.80 23.65
C TRP A 89 36.98 37.53 23.37
N LEU A 90 35.65 37.57 23.56
CA LEU A 90 34.78 36.40 23.40
C LEU A 90 34.40 36.10 21.94
N VAL A 91 34.12 37.12 21.13
CA VAL A 91 33.70 36.95 19.72
C VAL A 91 34.76 36.27 18.84
N PRO A 92 36.07 36.59 18.95
CA PRO A 92 37.10 35.88 18.21
C PRO A 92 37.16 34.38 18.52
N VAL A 93 36.81 33.96 19.74
CA VAL A 93 36.77 32.53 20.11
C VAL A 93 35.66 31.79 19.36
N VAL A 94 34.47 32.37 19.25
CA VAL A 94 33.38 31.79 18.45
C VAL A 94 33.79 31.65 16.98
N GLN A 95 34.38 32.71 16.40
CA GLN A 95 34.80 32.75 15.00
C GLN A 95 35.95 31.76 14.71
N LYS A 96 36.89 31.57 15.64
CA LYS A 96 38.00 30.59 15.58
C LYS A 96 37.52 29.14 15.36
N TYR A 97 36.30 28.82 15.80
CA TYR A 97 35.69 27.51 15.62
C TYR A 97 34.67 27.46 14.46
N ASP A 98 34.75 28.41 13.51
CA ASP A 98 33.81 28.64 12.40
C ASP A 98 32.35 28.90 12.87
N GLY A 99 32.18 29.38 14.11
CA GLY A 99 30.90 29.77 14.65
C GLY A 99 30.45 31.14 14.15
N THR A 100 29.14 31.30 13.92
CA THR A 100 28.53 32.58 13.52
C THR A 100 27.83 33.22 14.72
N ILE A 101 28.15 34.47 15.04
CA ILE A 101 27.38 35.28 16.00
C ILE A 101 26.04 35.63 15.34
N ASP A 102 24.92 35.30 15.99
CA ASP A 102 23.57 35.58 15.51
C ASP A 102 23.10 36.97 16.00
N LYS A 103 23.21 37.22 17.31
CA LYS A 103 23.07 38.56 17.91
C LYS A 103 23.68 38.62 19.31
N PHE A 104 23.77 39.85 19.82
CA PHE A 104 23.96 40.14 21.23
C PHE A 104 22.60 40.48 21.86
N ILE A 105 22.36 40.05 23.09
CA ILE A 105 21.11 40.25 23.85
C ILE A 105 21.49 40.89 25.20
N GLY A 106 21.95 42.14 25.14
CA GLY A 106 22.55 42.81 26.29
C GLY A 106 23.97 42.30 26.54
N ASP A 107 24.20 41.71 27.69
CA ASP A 107 25.39 41.00 28.15
C ASP A 107 25.53 39.58 27.55
N GLU A 108 24.44 39.01 27.02
CA GLU A 108 24.38 37.66 26.44
C GLU A 108 24.84 37.61 24.97
N ILE A 109 25.63 36.59 24.61
CA ILE A 109 26.03 36.24 23.23
C ILE A 109 25.23 35.03 22.75
N MET A 110 24.53 35.18 21.61
CA MET A 110 23.92 34.06 20.88
C MET A 110 24.79 33.65 19.69
N ALA A 111 25.32 32.43 19.70
CA ALA A 111 26.23 31.88 18.70
C ALA A 111 25.74 30.56 18.07
N LEU A 112 26.07 30.35 16.80
CA LEU A 112 25.56 29.27 15.97
C LEU A 112 26.68 28.46 15.31
N PHE A 113 26.56 27.14 15.40
CA PHE A 113 27.41 26.18 14.73
C PHE A 113 26.51 25.26 13.90
N GLY A 114 26.71 25.25 12.58
CA GLY A 114 25.86 24.53 11.61
C GLY A 114 24.93 25.41 10.78
N ALA A 115 24.96 26.73 11.00
CA ALA A 115 24.31 27.74 10.17
C ALA A 115 25.25 28.96 10.03
N PRO A 116 25.42 29.53 8.82
CA PRO A 116 24.76 29.16 7.56
C PRO A 116 25.31 27.87 6.91
N VAL A 117 26.51 27.42 7.26
CA VAL A 117 27.15 26.20 6.73
C VAL A 117 27.13 25.10 7.78
N ALA A 118 26.71 23.89 7.39
CA ALA A 118 26.78 22.70 8.23
C ALA A 118 28.15 22.01 8.15
N HIS A 119 28.68 21.62 9.31
CA HIS A 119 29.89 20.81 9.47
C HIS A 119 29.56 19.46 10.08
N GLU A 120 30.55 18.59 10.13
CA GLU A 120 30.42 17.21 10.60
C GLU A 120 30.59 17.12 12.13
N ASP A 121 31.01 18.24 12.75
CA ASP A 121 31.44 18.41 14.15
C ASP A 121 30.89 19.67 14.84
N ASP A 122 29.82 20.31 14.33
CA ASP A 122 29.29 21.57 14.90
C ASP A 122 28.97 21.52 16.41
N ALA A 123 28.61 20.33 16.93
CA ALA A 123 28.43 20.12 18.37
C ALA A 123 29.76 20.17 19.14
N GLU A 124 30.85 19.63 18.59
CA GLU A 124 32.20 19.75 19.17
C GLU A 124 32.72 21.19 19.09
N ARG A 125 32.52 21.88 17.96
CA ARG A 125 32.90 23.30 17.77
C ARG A 125 32.29 24.19 18.84
N ALA A 126 30.98 24.04 19.08
CA ALA A 126 30.25 24.75 20.12
C ALA A 126 30.84 24.54 21.53
N LEU A 127 31.15 23.29 21.90
CA LEU A 127 31.71 22.99 23.22
C LEU A 127 33.17 23.43 23.38
N ARG A 128 33.99 23.38 22.31
CA ARG A 128 35.37 23.93 22.35
C ARG A 128 35.35 25.44 22.47
N ALA A 129 34.51 26.13 21.71
CA ALA A 129 34.34 27.57 21.79
C ALA A 129 33.87 28.01 23.18
N ALA A 130 32.88 27.34 23.78
CA ALA A 130 32.39 27.68 25.11
C ALA A 130 33.42 27.48 26.22
N LEU A 131 34.27 26.44 26.14
CA LEU A 131 35.38 26.26 27.08
C LEU A 131 36.45 27.36 26.91
N GLU A 132 36.84 27.69 25.69
CA GLU A 132 37.84 28.74 25.45
C GLU A 132 37.29 30.16 25.77
N MET A 133 35.97 30.37 25.72
CA MET A 133 35.33 31.59 26.23
C MET A 133 35.44 31.71 27.77
N MET A 134 35.39 30.60 28.51
CA MET A 134 35.67 30.58 29.97
C MET A 134 37.12 30.93 30.29
N ASP A 135 38.08 30.46 29.48
CA ASP A 135 39.49 30.88 29.62
C ASP A 135 39.67 32.37 29.25
N ALA A 136 38.97 32.85 28.22
CA ALA A 136 39.06 34.23 27.76
C ALA A 136 38.50 35.25 28.76
N ILE A 137 37.37 34.98 29.43
CA ILE A 137 36.85 35.88 30.48
C ILE A 137 37.79 35.94 31.70
N ALA A 138 38.43 34.83 32.05
CA ALA A 138 39.42 34.79 33.13
C ALA A 138 40.68 35.61 32.79
N ALA A 139 41.15 35.53 31.54
CA ALA A 139 42.25 36.34 31.04
C ALA A 139 41.89 37.84 30.96
N PHE A 140 40.68 38.17 30.50
CA PHE A 140 40.15 39.54 30.48
C PHE A 140 40.10 40.14 31.89
N ASN A 141 39.58 39.41 32.88
CA ASN A 141 39.54 39.83 34.27
C ASN A 141 40.95 40.11 34.83
N GLY A 142 41.90 39.21 34.58
CA GLY A 142 43.30 39.39 35.00
C GLY A 142 44.00 40.59 34.35
N ALA A 143 43.60 40.99 33.14
CA ALA A 143 44.13 42.15 32.43
C ALA A 143 43.49 43.49 32.87
N ASN A 144 42.20 43.48 33.23
CA ASN A 144 41.43 44.70 33.52
C ASN A 144 41.14 44.94 35.01
N GLY A 145 41.43 43.97 35.89
CA GLY A 145 41.18 44.08 37.32
C GLY A 145 39.70 43.92 37.72
N THR A 146 38.95 43.11 36.96
CA THR A 146 37.52 42.86 37.15
C THR A 146 37.24 41.44 37.66
N GLU A 147 36.03 41.21 38.16
CA GLU A 147 35.56 39.89 38.65
C GLU A 147 34.28 39.46 37.90
N LEU A 148 34.28 39.58 36.57
CA LEU A 148 33.15 39.15 35.74
C LEU A 148 33.05 37.62 35.66
N GLY A 149 31.82 37.11 35.71
CA GLY A 149 31.52 35.71 35.43
C GLY A 149 31.25 35.47 33.94
N LEU A 150 31.15 34.19 33.59
CA LEU A 150 30.51 33.73 32.36
C LEU A 150 29.75 32.44 32.70
N HIS A 151 28.60 32.21 32.06
CA HIS A 151 27.93 30.90 32.05
C HIS A 151 27.29 30.64 30.69
N ALA A 152 26.99 29.38 30.36
CA ALA A 152 26.53 29.04 29.01
C ALA A 152 25.60 27.82 28.92
N GLY A 153 24.63 27.91 28.02
CA GLY A 153 23.65 26.88 27.68
C GLY A 153 23.78 26.44 26.24
N ILE A 154 23.96 25.13 26.02
CA ILE A 154 24.30 24.59 24.69
C ILE A 154 23.38 23.43 24.32
N ASN A 155 22.70 23.54 23.19
CA ASN A 155 21.84 22.48 22.68
C ASN A 155 21.84 22.37 21.15
N THR A 156 21.79 21.13 20.66
CA THR A 156 21.75 20.77 19.23
C THR A 156 20.35 20.32 18.84
N GLY A 157 19.83 20.77 17.71
CA GLY A 157 18.56 20.28 17.19
C GLY A 157 18.14 20.87 15.85
N LEU A 158 16.98 20.43 15.37
CA LEU A 158 16.41 20.91 14.10
C LEU A 158 15.80 22.30 14.29
N VAL A 159 16.34 23.28 13.57
CA VAL A 159 15.86 24.66 13.49
C VAL A 159 15.47 25.01 12.06
N VAL A 160 14.72 26.11 11.91
CA VAL A 160 14.68 26.88 10.66
C VAL A 160 15.82 27.89 10.71
N ALA A 161 16.64 27.95 9.65
CA ALA A 161 17.75 28.89 9.51
C ALA A 161 17.54 29.71 8.23
N GLY A 162 17.50 31.04 8.32
CA GLY A 162 17.03 31.89 7.22
C GLY A 162 17.01 33.39 7.54
N GLN A 163 16.36 34.20 6.69
CA GLN A 163 16.24 35.64 6.91
C GLN A 163 15.04 35.97 7.83
N ILE A 164 15.31 36.25 9.10
CA ILE A 164 14.29 36.50 10.12
C ILE A 164 14.22 38.00 10.41
N GLY A 165 13.02 38.59 10.32
CA GLY A 165 12.81 40.00 10.65
C GLY A 165 11.56 40.61 10.03
N GLY A 166 11.41 41.92 10.24
CA GLY A 166 10.32 42.72 9.68
C GLY A 166 10.53 43.10 8.21
N HIS A 167 9.67 43.96 7.68
CA HIS A 167 9.74 44.37 6.28
C HIS A 167 10.95 45.28 5.98
N ASP A 168 11.42 46.04 6.98
CA ASP A 168 12.51 47.02 6.87
C ASP A 168 13.87 46.53 7.38
N ARG A 169 13.91 45.40 8.11
CA ARG A 169 15.15 44.76 8.60
C ARG A 169 14.98 43.25 8.68
N ARG A 170 15.87 42.52 8.00
CA ARG A 170 15.96 41.06 8.01
C ARG A 170 17.41 40.65 8.22
N ASP A 171 17.68 40.00 9.35
CA ASP A 171 19.01 39.50 9.68
C ASP A 171 19.01 37.96 9.53
N TYR A 172 20.14 37.36 9.17
CA TYR A 172 20.21 35.89 9.03
C TYR A 172 20.26 35.25 10.42
N SER A 173 19.32 34.38 10.73
CA SER A 173 19.08 33.90 12.10
C SER A 173 18.40 32.53 12.15
N VAL A 174 18.26 31.96 13.35
CA VAL A 174 17.62 30.64 13.56
C VAL A 174 16.40 30.72 14.48
N MET A 175 15.45 29.81 14.26
CA MET A 175 14.25 29.66 15.09
C MET A 175 13.85 28.19 15.25
N GLY A 176 13.54 27.78 16.48
CA GLY A 176 13.03 26.45 16.80
C GLY A 176 13.08 26.11 18.28
N ASP A 177 12.45 24.99 18.67
CA ASP A 177 12.46 24.50 20.05
C ASP A 177 13.87 24.22 20.58
N ALA A 178 14.82 23.85 19.70
CA ALA A 178 16.22 23.66 20.04
C ALA A 178 16.92 24.94 20.52
N VAL A 179 16.53 26.10 19.98
CA VAL A 179 17.01 27.44 20.40
C VAL A 179 16.47 27.76 21.79
N ASN A 180 15.15 27.60 21.96
CA ASN A 180 14.47 27.81 23.24
C ASN A 180 14.98 26.88 24.36
N LEU A 181 15.54 25.73 24.01
CA LEU A 181 16.19 24.84 24.98
C LEU A 181 17.61 25.29 25.31
N ALA A 182 18.40 25.80 24.34
CA ALA A 182 19.74 26.30 24.63
C ALA A 182 19.72 27.48 25.62
N ALA A 183 18.88 28.48 25.41
CA ALA A 183 18.72 29.60 26.35
C ALA A 183 18.27 29.12 27.74
N ARG A 184 17.33 28.17 27.83
CA ARG A 184 16.88 27.61 29.12
C ARG A 184 17.90 26.73 29.85
N LEU A 185 19.03 26.42 29.22
CA LEU A 185 20.17 25.78 29.85
C LEU A 185 21.18 26.81 30.35
N GLU A 186 21.22 27.99 29.73
CA GLU A 186 21.97 29.17 30.18
C GLU A 186 21.30 29.72 31.45
N ASP A 187 20.01 30.11 31.38
CA ASP A 187 19.07 30.49 32.47
C ASP A 187 19.24 29.69 33.78
N ALA A 188 19.62 28.41 33.64
CA ALA A 188 19.64 27.41 34.70
C ALA A 188 21.06 26.94 35.10
N SER A 189 22.09 27.39 34.39
CA SER A 189 23.48 27.10 34.71
C SER A 189 23.99 28.01 35.86
N PRO A 190 24.90 27.54 36.72
CA PRO A 190 25.62 28.42 37.63
C PRO A 190 26.74 29.21 36.93
N VAL A 191 27.11 30.36 37.49
CA VAL A 191 28.27 31.15 37.05
C VAL A 191 29.54 30.28 37.07
N GLY A 192 30.26 30.24 35.95
CA GLY A 192 31.43 29.39 35.73
C GLY A 192 31.11 27.98 35.22
N GLU A 193 29.84 27.64 34.97
CA GLU A 193 29.43 26.33 34.46
C GLU A 193 28.86 26.42 33.03
N ILE A 194 28.93 25.29 32.30
CA ILE A 194 28.37 25.14 30.94
C ILE A 194 27.41 23.95 30.96
N PHE A 195 26.13 24.19 30.70
CA PHE A 195 25.07 23.19 30.70
C PHE A 195 24.75 22.73 29.27
N VAL A 196 24.81 21.42 29.07
CA VAL A 196 24.74 20.79 27.74
C VAL A 196 23.51 19.89 27.65
N GLY A 197 22.70 20.16 26.62
CA GLY A 197 21.46 19.44 26.34
C GLY A 197 21.67 18.00 25.88
N PRO A 198 20.63 17.14 25.97
CA PRO A 198 20.79 15.70 25.82
C PRO A 198 21.13 15.28 24.38
N ALA A 199 20.82 16.11 23.38
CA ALA A 199 21.24 15.90 21.99
C ALA A 199 22.74 16.16 21.81
N THR A 200 23.23 17.33 22.25
CA THR A 200 24.64 17.72 22.19
C THR A 200 25.51 16.76 23.00
N TYR A 201 25.09 16.39 24.21
CA TYR A 201 25.80 15.41 25.04
C TYR A 201 25.96 14.07 24.33
N ARG A 202 24.91 13.53 23.69
CA ARG A 202 25.03 12.28 22.91
C ARG A 202 26.06 12.37 21.79
N LEU A 203 26.13 13.53 21.11
CA LEU A 203 27.04 13.82 20.00
C LEU A 203 28.49 14.17 20.42
N THR A 204 28.78 14.27 21.73
CA THR A 204 30.06 14.81 22.22
C THR A 204 30.64 14.08 23.44
N LYS A 205 29.89 13.16 24.08
CA LYS A 205 30.29 12.35 25.26
C LYS A 205 31.66 11.64 25.14
N GLN A 206 32.14 11.39 23.92
CA GLN A 206 33.43 10.74 23.67
C GLN A 206 34.60 11.75 23.64
N LEU A 207 34.31 13.02 23.32
CA LEU A 207 35.27 14.07 22.96
C LEU A 207 35.50 15.08 24.11
N PHE A 208 34.64 15.05 25.14
CA PHE A 208 34.70 15.91 26.32
C PHE A 208 34.38 15.09 27.58
N ASP A 209 34.68 15.64 28.75
CA ASP A 209 34.24 15.10 30.04
C ASP A 209 33.06 15.87 30.60
N PHE A 210 32.15 15.15 31.27
CA PHE A 210 30.85 15.65 31.71
C PHE A 210 30.51 15.15 33.12
N ALA A 211 29.96 16.03 33.96
CA ALA A 211 29.31 15.64 35.22
C ALA A 211 27.80 15.44 35.02
N PRO A 212 27.18 14.45 35.69
CA PRO A 212 25.73 14.38 35.82
C PRO A 212 25.22 15.49 36.74
N ILE A 213 24.07 16.07 36.39
CA ILE A 213 23.27 16.90 37.31
C ILE A 213 21.83 16.34 37.37
N ALA A 214 21.01 16.82 38.31
CA ALA A 214 19.61 16.41 38.38
C ALA A 214 18.81 16.96 37.20
N SER A 215 17.87 16.18 36.65
CA SER A 215 17.06 16.57 35.50
C SER A 215 16.21 17.81 35.79
N LEU A 216 16.27 18.81 34.91
CA LEU A 216 15.68 20.13 35.13
C LEU A 216 14.24 20.21 34.62
N THR A 217 13.34 20.77 35.43
CA THR A 217 11.95 21.05 35.03
C THR A 217 11.86 22.44 34.40
N LEU A 218 12.12 22.51 33.09
CA LEU A 218 12.21 23.77 32.36
C LEU A 218 10.81 24.27 31.92
N LYS A 219 10.58 25.59 32.03
CA LYS A 219 9.31 26.28 31.73
C LYS A 219 8.74 25.87 30.37
N GLY A 220 7.56 25.23 30.35
CA GLY A 220 6.91 24.80 29.11
C GLY A 220 7.44 23.51 28.48
N LYS A 221 8.23 22.70 29.20
CA LYS A 221 8.44 21.28 28.89
C LYS A 221 7.54 20.43 29.80
N GLY A 222 6.84 19.45 29.22
CA GLY A 222 5.93 18.56 29.96
C GLY A 222 6.62 17.42 30.73
N ALA A 223 7.93 17.25 30.54
CA ALA A 223 8.76 16.26 31.23
C ALA A 223 10.12 16.89 31.61
N PRO A 224 10.76 16.45 32.70
CA PRO A 224 12.10 16.91 33.06
C PRO A 224 13.13 16.62 31.96
N VAL A 225 14.05 17.54 31.74
CA VAL A 225 15.12 17.42 30.73
C VAL A 225 16.39 16.89 31.41
N GLU A 226 16.98 15.83 30.84
CA GLU A 226 18.32 15.41 31.24
C GLU A 226 19.37 16.42 30.74
N VAL A 227 20.21 16.90 31.65
CA VAL A 227 21.25 17.90 31.37
C VAL A 227 22.59 17.41 31.92
N ARG A 228 23.69 17.78 31.28
CA ARG A 228 25.05 17.45 31.72
C ARG A 228 25.89 18.72 31.84
N ARG A 229 26.70 18.84 32.89
CA ARG A 229 27.67 19.93 33.03
C ARG A 229 28.96 19.54 32.32
N LEU A 230 29.43 20.35 31.38
CA LEU A 230 30.73 20.17 30.71
C LEU A 230 31.89 20.43 31.68
N LEU A 231 32.99 19.68 31.56
CA LEU A 231 34.16 19.79 32.45
C LEU A 231 35.47 20.11 31.70
N GLY A 232 35.58 19.77 30.42
CA GLY A 232 36.80 19.97 29.63
C GLY A 232 36.85 19.13 28.35
N ALA A 233 37.78 19.46 27.45
CA ALA A 233 37.90 18.83 26.13
C ALA A 233 39.07 17.84 26.02
N LYS A 234 38.90 16.79 25.22
CA LYS A 234 39.93 15.80 24.88
C LYS A 234 40.67 16.21 23.60
N THR A 235 41.90 15.73 23.39
CA THR A 235 42.91 16.37 22.52
C THR A 235 43.16 15.68 21.15
N GLY A 236 42.89 16.39 20.02
CA GLY A 236 43.31 16.02 18.63
C GLY A 236 42.60 16.83 17.49
N PRO A 237 43.23 17.23 16.32
CA PRO A 237 42.69 18.32 15.44
C PRO A 237 42.79 18.23 13.85
N LYS A 238 41.64 18.34 13.13
CA LYS A 238 41.23 18.87 11.75
C LYS A 238 41.82 18.56 10.30
N SER A 239 41.04 17.85 9.43
CA SER A 239 40.70 17.90 7.92
C SER A 239 41.79 18.11 6.79
N THR A 240 41.72 18.13 5.41
CA THR A 240 40.81 18.13 4.16
C THR A 240 41.57 17.50 2.89
N ARG A 241 41.23 17.40 1.53
CA ARG A 241 40.11 17.66 0.52
C ARG A 241 40.27 16.92 -0.91
N GLY A 242 39.21 16.29 -1.52
CA GLY A 242 39.06 15.64 -2.90
C GLY A 242 39.67 14.21 -3.26
N ILE A 243 39.18 13.25 -4.12
CA ILE A 243 38.02 13.00 -5.07
C ILE A 243 37.88 11.47 -5.53
N GLU A 244 36.64 10.96 -5.84
CA GLU A 244 36.10 9.72 -6.57
C GLU A 244 36.70 8.26 -6.54
N GLY A 245 35.84 7.19 -6.60
CA GLY A 245 36.23 5.90 -7.24
C GLY A 245 35.66 4.51 -6.80
N LEU A 246 34.81 4.38 -5.79
CA LEU A 246 34.67 3.11 -5.03
C LEU A 246 33.46 2.19 -5.37
N ARG A 247 33.70 0.88 -5.56
CA ARG A 247 32.67 -0.19 -5.59
C ARG A 247 33.01 -1.31 -4.58
N ALA A 248 32.24 -1.45 -3.49
CA ALA A 248 32.45 -2.50 -2.50
C ALA A 248 32.17 -3.92 -3.03
N PRO A 249 33.00 -4.93 -2.73
CA PRO A 249 32.55 -6.32 -2.71
C PRO A 249 31.57 -6.57 -1.56
N LEU A 250 30.93 -7.74 -1.53
CA LEU A 250 30.21 -8.21 -0.36
C LEU A 250 31.22 -8.81 0.64
N VAL A 251 31.13 -8.40 1.90
CA VAL A 251 32.05 -8.80 2.98
C VAL A 251 31.21 -9.10 4.22
N GLY A 252 31.64 -10.09 5.01
CA GLY A 252 31.01 -10.45 6.28
C GLY A 252 29.56 -10.89 6.14
N ARG A 253 29.31 -11.76 5.15
CA ARG A 253 27.99 -12.35 4.85
C ARG A 253 28.08 -13.82 4.46
N ASP A 254 29.11 -14.53 4.92
CA ASP A 254 29.37 -15.91 4.51
C ASP A 254 28.39 -16.92 5.14
N GLU A 255 27.84 -16.62 6.32
CA GLU A 255 26.74 -17.38 6.92
C GLU A 255 25.45 -17.18 6.12
N GLU A 256 25.03 -15.93 5.89
CA GLU A 256 23.81 -15.61 5.14
C GLU A 256 23.88 -16.08 3.67
N LEU A 257 25.05 -15.97 3.04
CA LEU A 257 25.29 -16.57 1.72
C LEU A 257 25.23 -18.10 1.76
N THR A 258 25.60 -18.74 2.86
CA THR A 258 25.51 -20.20 2.99
C THR A 258 24.06 -20.65 3.14
N GLU A 259 23.24 -19.94 3.91
CA GLU A 259 21.79 -20.17 3.93
C GLU A 259 21.15 -20.01 2.54
N ILE A 260 21.56 -18.98 1.79
CA ILE A 260 21.09 -18.73 0.43
C ILE A 260 21.59 -19.81 -0.55
N ARG A 261 22.85 -20.26 -0.43
CA ARG A 261 23.40 -21.37 -1.25
C ARG A 261 22.67 -22.68 -0.98
N GLU A 262 22.30 -22.97 0.26
CA GLU A 262 21.50 -24.15 0.62
C GLU A 262 20.10 -24.09 0.01
N ALA A 263 19.44 -22.93 0.05
CA ALA A 263 18.14 -22.73 -0.61
C ALA A 263 18.24 -22.83 -2.14
N LEU A 264 19.32 -22.32 -2.76
CA LEU A 264 19.59 -22.47 -4.19
C LEU A 264 19.93 -23.92 -4.59
N ALA A 265 20.56 -24.70 -3.71
CA ALA A 265 20.79 -26.13 -3.91
C ALA A 265 19.47 -26.92 -3.82
N ALA A 266 18.63 -26.64 -2.81
CA ALA A 266 17.29 -27.22 -2.69
C ALA A 266 16.42 -26.91 -3.93
N LEU A 267 16.46 -25.66 -4.40
CA LEU A 267 15.82 -25.21 -5.63
C LEU A 267 16.30 -26.01 -6.86
N GLY A 268 17.61 -26.27 -6.96
CA GLY A 268 18.21 -27.13 -7.98
C GLY A 268 17.82 -28.62 -7.88
N HIS A 269 17.42 -29.08 -6.69
CA HIS A 269 16.89 -30.42 -6.43
C HIS A 269 15.35 -30.52 -6.57
N GLY A 270 14.68 -29.45 -7.03
CA GLY A 270 13.23 -29.44 -7.23
C GLY A 270 12.40 -28.95 -6.03
N GLN A 271 13.05 -28.57 -4.93
CA GLN A 271 12.38 -28.17 -3.67
C GLN A 271 12.26 -26.65 -3.57
N GLY A 272 11.04 -26.15 -3.33
CA GLY A 272 10.82 -24.73 -3.06
C GLY A 272 11.23 -24.30 -1.65
N SER A 273 11.38 -22.99 -1.46
CA SER A 273 11.91 -22.38 -0.23
C SER A 273 11.46 -20.92 -0.09
N THR A 274 11.51 -20.37 1.12
CA THR A 274 11.27 -18.94 1.36
C THR A 274 12.24 -18.40 2.41
N LEU A 275 12.92 -17.32 2.06
CA LEU A 275 13.88 -16.62 2.92
C LEU A 275 13.40 -15.18 3.15
N ALA A 276 13.18 -14.82 4.42
CA ALA A 276 13.01 -13.42 4.81
C ALA A 276 14.38 -12.80 5.05
N ILE A 277 14.74 -11.75 4.31
CA ILE A 277 15.98 -10.99 4.52
C ILE A 277 15.61 -9.67 5.21
N LEU A 278 15.83 -9.63 6.53
CA LEU A 278 15.52 -8.48 7.39
C LEU A 278 16.81 -7.76 7.79
N GLY A 279 16.74 -6.44 7.90
CA GLY A 279 17.86 -5.63 8.35
C GLY A 279 17.58 -4.15 8.12
N GLU A 280 18.37 -3.28 8.74
CA GLU A 280 18.16 -1.83 8.58
C GLU A 280 18.62 -1.24 7.25
N ALA A 281 18.35 0.05 7.07
CA ALA A 281 18.83 0.82 5.95
C ALA A 281 20.37 0.81 5.90
N GLY A 282 20.93 0.44 4.75
CA GLY A 282 22.38 0.41 4.53
C GLY A 282 23.09 -0.91 4.84
N LEU A 283 22.47 -1.86 5.57
CA LEU A 283 23.12 -3.12 6.02
C LEU A 283 23.48 -4.14 4.91
N GLY A 284 23.29 -3.78 3.64
CA GLY A 284 23.74 -4.57 2.49
C GLY A 284 22.68 -5.42 1.77
N LYS A 285 21.40 -5.36 2.17
CA LYS A 285 20.30 -6.19 1.61
C LYS A 285 20.34 -6.35 0.07
N SER A 286 20.28 -5.25 -0.69
CA SER A 286 20.30 -5.30 -2.16
C SER A 286 21.66 -5.71 -2.76
N ARG A 287 22.79 -5.62 -2.02
CA ARG A 287 24.07 -6.22 -2.44
C ARG A 287 24.05 -7.73 -2.24
N LEU A 288 23.50 -8.24 -1.13
CA LEU A 288 23.32 -9.68 -0.91
C LEU A 288 22.43 -10.31 -1.99
N ILE A 289 21.34 -9.62 -2.37
CA ILE A 289 20.47 -9.99 -3.49
C ILE A 289 21.22 -9.98 -4.83
N ALA A 290 22.04 -8.94 -5.08
CA ALA A 290 22.86 -8.86 -6.30
C ALA A 290 23.94 -9.96 -6.40
N GLU A 291 24.56 -10.38 -5.28
CA GLU A 291 25.47 -11.53 -5.28
C GLU A 291 24.70 -12.85 -5.43
N THR A 292 23.53 -12.99 -4.79
CA THR A 292 22.62 -14.13 -4.97
C THR A 292 22.29 -14.33 -6.45
N ARG A 293 21.98 -13.24 -7.17
CA ARG A 293 21.69 -13.24 -8.61
C ARG A 293 22.88 -13.68 -9.47
N ARG A 294 24.13 -13.53 -8.99
CA ARG A 294 25.36 -14.02 -9.66
C ARG A 294 25.66 -15.49 -9.38
N LEU A 295 25.16 -16.04 -8.26
CA LEU A 295 25.30 -17.44 -7.89
C LEU A 295 24.31 -18.37 -8.62
N LEU A 296 23.37 -17.82 -9.38
CA LEU A 296 22.35 -18.59 -10.10
C LEU A 296 22.96 -19.43 -11.24
N PRO A 297 22.64 -20.74 -11.31
CA PRO A 297 22.87 -21.53 -12.52
C PRO A 297 22.10 -20.96 -13.72
N ALA A 298 22.67 -21.08 -14.93
CA ALA A 298 22.12 -20.54 -16.18
C ALA A 298 20.78 -21.18 -16.67
N LYS A 299 20.06 -21.90 -15.80
CA LYS A 299 18.73 -22.50 -16.04
C LYS A 299 17.68 -22.04 -15.01
N VAL A 300 18.00 -21.07 -14.16
CA VAL A 300 17.11 -20.52 -13.14
C VAL A 300 16.51 -19.21 -13.62
N THR A 301 15.19 -19.08 -13.56
CA THR A 301 14.49 -17.83 -13.88
C THR A 301 14.51 -16.90 -12.68
N TRP A 302 14.72 -15.60 -12.91
CA TRP A 302 14.74 -14.57 -11.87
C TRP A 302 13.73 -13.48 -12.23
N ALA A 303 12.82 -13.18 -11.31
CA ALA A 303 11.94 -12.02 -11.37
C ALA A 303 12.00 -11.24 -10.05
N GLU A 304 11.86 -9.93 -10.15
CA GLU A 304 12.17 -8.97 -9.10
C GLU A 304 11.22 -7.78 -9.22
N GLY A 305 10.61 -7.40 -8.10
CA GLY A 305 9.75 -6.23 -8.00
C GLY A 305 10.06 -5.42 -6.74
N ARG A 306 9.70 -4.13 -6.74
CA ARG A 306 10.01 -3.20 -5.64
C ARG A 306 8.82 -2.34 -5.24
N ALA A 307 8.49 -2.33 -3.95
CA ALA A 307 7.55 -1.37 -3.40
C ALA A 307 8.20 0.00 -3.13
N LEU A 308 7.43 1.09 -3.27
CA LEU A 308 7.91 2.45 -3.11
C LEU A 308 6.98 3.23 -2.18
N SER A 309 7.52 4.20 -1.44
CA SER A 309 6.80 4.98 -0.41
C SER A 309 5.59 5.79 -0.92
N TYR A 310 5.40 5.90 -2.24
CA TYR A 310 4.27 6.54 -2.91
C TYR A 310 3.42 5.56 -3.75
N THR A 311 3.84 4.30 -3.92
CA THR A 311 3.07 3.26 -4.64
C THR A 311 2.29 2.33 -3.71
N ALA A 312 2.40 2.48 -2.38
CA ALA A 312 1.64 1.73 -1.38
C ALA A 312 0.09 1.88 -1.48
N GLY A 313 -0.41 2.86 -2.25
CA GLY A 313 -1.83 3.00 -2.60
C GLY A 313 -2.19 2.52 -4.02
N MET A 314 -1.22 2.03 -4.80
CA MET A 314 -1.45 1.51 -6.15
C MET A 314 -1.69 0.00 -6.06
N SER A 315 -2.94 -0.42 -6.28
CA SER A 315 -3.36 -1.81 -6.16
C SER A 315 -2.50 -2.77 -7.01
N TYR A 316 -2.03 -3.83 -6.37
CA TYR A 316 -1.17 -4.86 -6.95
C TYR A 316 0.16 -4.33 -7.52
N TRP A 317 0.65 -3.15 -7.11
CA TRP A 317 1.88 -2.56 -7.67
C TRP A 317 3.07 -3.52 -7.67
N LEU A 318 3.38 -4.11 -6.52
CA LEU A 318 4.52 -5.01 -6.39
C LEU A 318 4.30 -6.34 -7.14
N ALA A 319 3.07 -6.87 -7.15
CA ALA A 319 2.72 -8.05 -7.94
C ALA A 319 2.78 -7.79 -9.47
N ARG A 320 2.43 -6.58 -9.93
CA ARG A 320 2.56 -6.13 -11.32
C ARG A 320 4.04 -6.02 -11.72
N GLU A 321 4.89 -5.43 -10.89
CA GLU A 321 6.34 -5.39 -11.14
C GLU A 321 6.94 -6.81 -11.25
N ILE A 322 6.59 -7.73 -10.33
CA ILE A 322 6.98 -9.15 -10.42
C ILE A 322 6.55 -9.79 -11.74
N LEU A 323 5.29 -9.58 -12.16
CA LEU A 323 4.75 -10.15 -13.38
C LEU A 323 5.39 -9.56 -14.65
N LEU A 324 5.62 -8.24 -14.70
CA LEU A 324 6.37 -7.58 -15.77
C LEU A 324 7.81 -8.11 -15.86
N SER A 325 8.46 -8.35 -14.71
CA SER A 325 9.78 -8.94 -14.61
C SER A 325 9.81 -10.39 -15.13
N LEU A 326 8.81 -11.21 -14.79
CA LEU A 326 8.61 -12.58 -15.35
C LEU A 326 8.40 -12.58 -16.87
N LEU A 327 7.75 -11.55 -17.43
CA LEU A 327 7.54 -11.39 -18.86
C LEU A 327 8.78 -10.86 -19.61
N GLY A 328 9.85 -10.46 -18.90
CA GLY A 328 10.98 -9.74 -19.49
C GLY A 328 10.59 -8.38 -20.07
N ALA A 329 9.49 -7.79 -19.59
CA ALA A 329 8.97 -6.53 -20.08
C ALA A 329 9.97 -5.39 -19.81
N LYS A 330 10.27 -4.59 -20.84
CA LYS A 330 11.16 -3.45 -20.73
C LYS A 330 10.42 -2.25 -20.12
N ALA A 331 11.13 -1.41 -19.38
CA ALA A 331 10.62 -0.07 -19.07
C ALA A 331 10.30 0.66 -20.39
N GLY A 332 9.11 1.28 -20.46
CA GLY A 332 8.61 1.92 -21.68
C GLY A 332 7.95 0.99 -22.70
N ALA A 333 7.87 -0.32 -22.46
CA ALA A 333 7.15 -1.23 -23.36
C ALA A 333 5.65 -0.85 -23.47
N SER A 334 5.12 -0.82 -24.69
CA SER A 334 3.70 -0.51 -24.90
C SER A 334 2.81 -1.62 -24.35
N GLN A 335 1.58 -1.27 -23.95
CA GLN A 335 0.64 -2.25 -23.40
C GLN A 335 0.36 -3.41 -24.38
N SER A 336 0.41 -3.15 -25.70
CA SER A 336 0.27 -4.18 -26.74
C SER A 336 1.47 -5.14 -26.81
N GLU A 337 2.70 -4.67 -26.57
CA GLU A 337 3.89 -5.53 -26.48
C GLU A 337 3.85 -6.39 -25.22
N ILE A 338 3.41 -5.82 -24.09
CA ILE A 338 3.24 -6.56 -22.84
C ILE A 338 2.11 -7.60 -22.99
N ALA A 339 1.02 -7.26 -23.68
CA ALA A 339 -0.07 -8.18 -24.01
C ALA A 339 0.41 -9.36 -24.87
N ALA A 340 1.19 -9.09 -25.91
CA ALA A 340 1.79 -10.14 -26.74
C ALA A 340 2.79 -11.00 -25.95
N ALA A 341 3.62 -10.41 -25.09
CA ALA A 341 4.54 -11.15 -24.21
C ALA A 341 3.78 -12.07 -23.25
N LEU A 342 2.71 -11.57 -22.62
CA LEU A 342 1.84 -12.35 -21.73
C LEU A 342 1.12 -13.49 -22.46
N TRP A 343 0.56 -13.23 -23.64
CA TRP A 343 -0.09 -14.27 -24.44
C TRP A 343 0.88 -15.39 -24.80
N ASN A 344 2.09 -15.02 -25.25
CA ASN A 344 3.12 -15.99 -25.63
C ASN A 344 3.69 -16.76 -24.42
N SER A 345 3.76 -16.16 -23.23
CA SER A 345 4.30 -16.83 -22.03
C SER A 345 3.36 -17.88 -21.43
N LEU A 346 2.08 -17.89 -21.80
CA LEU A 346 1.05 -18.77 -21.25
C LEU A 346 1.03 -20.19 -21.83
N ASN A 347 1.76 -20.49 -22.91
CA ASN A 347 1.97 -21.85 -23.45
C ASN A 347 0.70 -22.73 -23.64
N GLY A 348 -0.48 -22.12 -23.83
CA GLY A 348 -1.77 -22.82 -23.96
C GLY A 348 -2.77 -22.55 -22.83
N GLN A 349 -2.36 -21.97 -21.70
CA GLN A 349 -3.25 -21.52 -20.61
C GLN A 349 -3.96 -20.18 -20.94
N SER A 350 -4.64 -20.12 -22.09
CA SER A 350 -5.37 -18.91 -22.52
C SER A 350 -6.45 -18.46 -21.53
N ALA A 351 -6.96 -19.37 -20.68
CA ALA A 351 -7.91 -19.07 -19.61
C ALA A 351 -7.38 -18.12 -18.53
N PHE A 352 -6.05 -18.02 -18.32
CA PHE A 352 -5.46 -17.07 -17.37
C PHE A 352 -5.22 -15.68 -17.98
N TYR A 353 -5.20 -15.58 -19.31
CA TYR A 353 -4.91 -14.31 -20.00
C TYR A 353 -5.83 -13.15 -19.60
N PRO A 354 -7.18 -13.29 -19.53
CA PRO A 354 -8.05 -12.15 -19.25
C PRO A 354 -7.79 -11.54 -17.86
N PHE A 355 -7.46 -12.36 -16.87
CA PHE A 355 -7.25 -11.92 -15.49
C PHE A 355 -5.87 -11.28 -15.31
N LEU A 356 -4.83 -11.86 -15.91
CA LEU A 356 -3.47 -11.29 -15.90
C LEU A 356 -3.37 -10.02 -16.76
N ALA A 357 -4.08 -9.96 -17.89
CA ALA A 357 -4.19 -8.76 -18.72
C ALA A 357 -4.97 -7.65 -17.99
N ARG A 358 -6.06 -7.99 -17.28
CA ARG A 358 -6.79 -7.03 -16.43
C ARG A 358 -5.93 -6.48 -15.30
N LEU A 359 -5.19 -7.34 -14.61
CA LEU A 359 -4.25 -6.98 -13.54
C LEU A 359 -3.16 -6.00 -14.02
N LEU A 360 -2.61 -6.24 -15.21
CA LEU A 360 -1.60 -5.37 -15.82
C LEU A 360 -2.20 -4.13 -16.52
N GLU A 361 -3.54 -4.04 -16.60
CA GLU A 361 -4.31 -2.99 -17.29
C GLU A 361 -4.04 -2.91 -18.80
N LEU A 362 -3.89 -4.07 -19.45
CA LEU A 362 -3.57 -4.21 -20.87
C LEU A 362 -4.82 -4.16 -21.78
N PRO A 363 -4.69 -3.75 -23.05
CA PRO A 363 -5.74 -3.92 -24.04
C PRO A 363 -6.02 -5.42 -24.25
N MET A 364 -7.30 -5.77 -24.26
CA MET A 364 -7.79 -7.13 -24.48
C MET A 364 -8.61 -7.18 -25.77
N GLU A 365 -8.63 -8.33 -26.44
CA GLU A 365 -9.64 -8.59 -27.46
C GLU A 365 -11.02 -8.68 -26.80
N ALA A 366 -12.08 -8.30 -27.53
CA ALA A 366 -13.43 -8.22 -26.96
C ALA A 366 -13.90 -9.52 -26.29
N ALA A 367 -13.54 -10.68 -26.85
CA ALA A 367 -13.87 -12.00 -26.28
C ALA A 367 -13.13 -12.31 -24.96
N ALA A 368 -11.99 -11.69 -24.70
CA ALA A 368 -11.31 -11.74 -23.39
C ALA A 368 -11.92 -10.70 -22.44
N GLU A 369 -12.15 -9.47 -22.89
CA GLU A 369 -12.79 -8.42 -22.08
C GLU A 369 -14.17 -8.86 -21.55
N GLU A 370 -14.99 -9.52 -22.37
CA GLU A 370 -16.31 -10.07 -22.00
C GLU A 370 -16.25 -11.15 -20.90
N GLN A 371 -15.08 -11.78 -20.67
CA GLN A 371 -14.86 -12.71 -19.55
C GLN A 371 -14.53 -11.99 -18.24
N VAL A 372 -14.13 -10.72 -18.28
CA VAL A 372 -13.72 -9.95 -17.08
C VAL A 372 -14.76 -8.90 -16.68
N LYS A 373 -15.44 -8.31 -17.67
CA LYS A 373 -16.37 -7.19 -17.56
C LYS A 373 -17.56 -7.41 -16.60
N PHE A 374 -17.92 -8.66 -16.33
CA PHE A 374 -19.13 -9.05 -15.61
C PHE A 374 -18.88 -9.95 -14.39
N LEU A 375 -17.62 -10.14 -13.98
CA LEU A 375 -17.28 -10.83 -12.74
C LEU A 375 -17.71 -10.01 -11.52
N SER A 376 -18.10 -10.68 -10.43
CA SER A 376 -18.21 -9.98 -9.13
C SER A 376 -16.83 -9.50 -8.65
N SER A 377 -16.81 -8.56 -7.69
CA SER A 377 -15.54 -8.01 -7.16
C SER A 377 -14.68 -9.08 -6.48
N GLU A 378 -15.31 -9.87 -5.61
CA GLU A 378 -14.68 -11.00 -4.91
C GLU A 378 -14.24 -12.08 -5.91
N THR A 379 -15.08 -12.36 -6.91
CA THR A 379 -14.75 -13.32 -7.96
C THR A 379 -13.55 -12.87 -8.79
N LEU A 380 -13.50 -11.62 -9.28
CA LEU A 380 -12.38 -11.16 -10.09
C LEU A 380 -11.08 -11.22 -9.28
N ARG A 381 -11.11 -10.77 -8.02
CA ARG A 381 -9.99 -10.91 -7.09
C ARG A 381 -9.54 -12.38 -6.99
N SER A 382 -10.46 -13.31 -6.70
CA SER A 382 -10.18 -14.75 -6.66
C SER A 382 -9.60 -15.29 -7.97
N ARG A 383 -10.12 -14.89 -9.14
CA ARG A 383 -9.61 -15.30 -10.47
C ARG A 383 -8.26 -14.69 -10.82
N ILE A 384 -7.97 -13.45 -10.41
CA ILE A 384 -6.65 -12.82 -10.55
C ILE A 384 -5.62 -13.55 -9.70
N LEU A 385 -5.95 -13.85 -8.44
CA LEU A 385 -5.10 -14.60 -7.51
C LEU A 385 -4.87 -16.03 -8.00
N GLU A 386 -5.91 -16.71 -8.49
CA GLU A 386 -5.84 -18.04 -9.10
C GLU A 386 -4.97 -18.06 -10.35
N ALA A 387 -5.14 -17.08 -11.25
CA ALA A 387 -4.35 -16.96 -12.48
C ALA A 387 -2.88 -16.60 -12.22
N LEU A 388 -2.60 -15.72 -11.25
CA LEU A 388 -1.23 -15.44 -10.78
C LEU A 388 -0.58 -16.69 -10.20
N ARG A 389 -1.31 -17.40 -9.33
CA ARG A 389 -0.84 -18.65 -8.70
C ARG A 389 -0.57 -19.73 -9.74
N GLY A 390 -1.47 -19.92 -10.71
CA GLY A 390 -1.30 -20.84 -11.83
C GLY A 390 -0.10 -20.46 -12.70
N TYR A 391 0.01 -19.19 -13.10
CA TYR A 391 1.12 -18.71 -13.93
C TYR A 391 2.49 -18.88 -13.25
N VAL A 392 2.62 -18.51 -11.97
CA VAL A 392 3.87 -18.70 -11.19
C VAL A 392 4.18 -20.18 -11.01
N HIS A 393 3.17 -21.03 -10.78
CA HIS A 393 3.34 -22.48 -10.71
C HIS A 393 3.87 -23.05 -12.05
N ASP A 394 3.30 -22.65 -13.18
CA ASP A 394 3.76 -23.05 -14.52
C ASP A 394 5.16 -22.52 -14.87
N CYS A 395 5.49 -21.29 -14.46
CA CYS A 395 6.85 -20.77 -14.58
C CYS A 395 7.85 -21.62 -13.79
N ALA A 396 7.54 -21.96 -12.53
CA ALA A 396 8.38 -22.79 -11.67
C ALA A 396 8.49 -24.25 -12.16
N GLN A 397 7.43 -24.84 -12.70
CA GLN A 397 7.49 -26.18 -13.31
C GLN A 397 8.38 -26.23 -14.55
N ARG A 398 8.35 -25.18 -15.39
CA ARG A 398 9.18 -25.09 -16.63
C ARG A 398 10.67 -24.89 -16.33
N SER A 399 10.98 -24.12 -15.30
CA SER A 399 12.35 -23.83 -14.85
C SER A 399 12.34 -23.43 -13.38
N PRO A 400 13.31 -23.85 -12.55
CA PRO A 400 13.40 -23.37 -11.17
C PRO A 400 13.38 -21.83 -11.12
N LEU A 401 12.57 -21.28 -10.23
CA LEU A 401 12.19 -19.87 -10.25
C LEU A 401 12.59 -19.17 -8.93
N VAL A 402 13.17 -17.98 -9.04
CA VAL A 402 13.39 -17.06 -7.92
C VAL A 402 12.51 -15.82 -8.08
N LEU A 403 11.72 -15.50 -7.06
CA LEU A 403 10.92 -14.27 -6.96
C LEU A 403 11.45 -13.39 -5.83
N VAL A 404 11.83 -12.16 -6.14
CA VAL A 404 12.40 -11.21 -5.17
C VAL A 404 11.48 -10.02 -4.94
N TRP A 405 11.03 -9.88 -3.70
CA TRP A 405 10.09 -8.87 -3.25
C TRP A 405 10.85 -7.83 -2.40
N GLU A 406 11.32 -6.74 -3.03
CA GLU A 406 12.08 -5.69 -2.34
C GLU A 406 11.20 -4.61 -1.68
N ASP A 407 11.68 -4.12 -0.52
CA ASP A 407 11.11 -3.04 0.29
C ASP A 407 9.66 -3.31 0.80
N LEU A 408 9.39 -4.54 1.26
CA LEU A 408 8.07 -5.02 1.67
C LEU A 408 7.36 -4.18 2.75
N HIS A 409 8.10 -3.41 3.56
CA HIS A 409 7.56 -2.40 4.49
C HIS A 409 6.77 -1.27 3.81
N TRP A 410 6.74 -1.20 2.48
CA TRP A 410 5.90 -0.32 1.66
C TRP A 410 4.95 -1.07 0.70
N CYS A 411 4.78 -2.39 0.86
CA CYS A 411 3.92 -3.20 -0.01
C CYS A 411 2.44 -2.78 0.08
N ASP A 412 1.78 -2.70 -1.07
CA ASP A 412 0.33 -2.45 -1.15
C ASP A 412 -0.48 -3.68 -0.66
N PRO A 413 -1.70 -3.49 -0.10
CA PRO A 413 -2.48 -4.60 0.48
C PRO A 413 -2.78 -5.72 -0.52
N SER A 414 -3.11 -5.37 -1.76
CA SER A 414 -3.44 -6.34 -2.80
C SER A 414 -2.23 -7.19 -3.24
N SER A 415 -1.04 -6.61 -3.37
CA SER A 415 0.21 -7.38 -3.58
C SER A 415 0.57 -8.27 -2.40
N TRP A 416 0.19 -7.90 -1.18
CA TRP A 416 0.41 -8.73 -0.01
C TRP A 416 -0.43 -10.02 -0.04
N GLU A 417 -1.68 -9.93 -0.46
CA GLU A 417 -2.52 -11.11 -0.69
C GLU A 417 -1.97 -12.02 -1.81
N VAL A 418 -1.34 -11.45 -2.85
CA VAL A 418 -0.61 -12.24 -3.86
C VAL A 418 0.56 -12.97 -3.21
N LEU A 419 1.35 -12.31 -2.37
CA LEU A 419 2.47 -12.94 -1.66
C LEU A 419 1.99 -14.14 -0.82
N GLU A 420 0.92 -13.96 -0.04
CA GLU A 420 0.28 -14.99 0.78
C GLU A 420 -0.30 -16.14 -0.07
N THR A 421 -0.89 -15.83 -1.23
CA THR A 421 -1.44 -16.83 -2.17
C THR A 421 -0.36 -17.66 -2.86
N LEU A 422 0.82 -17.07 -3.13
CA LEU A 422 1.95 -17.75 -3.77
C LEU A 422 2.76 -18.60 -2.79
N PHE A 423 2.82 -18.21 -1.51
CA PHE A 423 3.65 -18.86 -0.50
C PHE A 423 3.44 -20.39 -0.35
N PRO A 424 2.20 -20.94 -0.42
CA PRO A 424 1.96 -22.39 -0.45
C PRO A 424 2.56 -23.13 -1.66
N LEU A 425 2.86 -22.46 -2.78
CA LEU A 425 3.47 -23.11 -3.96
C LEU A 425 4.88 -23.64 -3.67
N CYS A 426 5.63 -23.00 -2.75
CA CYS A 426 6.97 -23.42 -2.36
C CYS A 426 7.04 -24.85 -1.78
N ASN A 427 5.91 -25.47 -1.41
CA ASN A 427 5.87 -26.88 -1.01
C ASN A 427 5.95 -27.85 -2.20
N ASN A 428 5.51 -27.43 -3.39
CA ASN A 428 5.10 -28.31 -4.49
C ASN A 428 5.84 -28.06 -5.81
N VAL A 429 6.54 -26.93 -5.96
CA VAL A 429 7.34 -26.57 -7.14
C VAL A 429 8.69 -25.96 -6.73
N PRO A 430 9.73 -26.00 -7.60
CA PRO A 430 10.99 -25.31 -7.35
C PRO A 430 10.83 -23.79 -7.49
N LEU A 431 10.32 -23.18 -6.43
CA LEU A 431 10.12 -21.75 -6.26
C LEU A 431 10.86 -21.28 -5.00
N LEU A 432 11.82 -20.38 -5.15
CA LEU A 432 12.49 -19.65 -4.08
C LEU A 432 11.91 -18.23 -3.99
N MET A 433 11.23 -17.93 -2.88
CA MET A 433 10.77 -16.57 -2.57
C MET A 433 11.77 -15.86 -1.65
N LEU A 434 12.30 -14.71 -2.09
CA LEU A 434 13.15 -13.83 -1.31
C LEU A 434 12.34 -12.60 -0.89
N CYS A 435 11.99 -12.50 0.39
CA CYS A 435 11.12 -11.47 0.93
C CYS A 435 11.95 -10.47 1.77
N VAL A 436 11.98 -9.19 1.40
CA VAL A 436 13.01 -8.26 1.87
C VAL A 436 12.39 -7.04 2.56
N SER A 437 12.64 -6.85 3.85
CA SER A 437 12.07 -5.76 4.65
C SER A 437 13.03 -5.15 5.68
N ARG A 438 12.52 -4.25 6.54
CA ARG A 438 13.22 -3.69 7.72
C ARG A 438 13.04 -4.61 8.94
N LEU A 439 13.76 -4.35 10.03
CA LEU A 439 13.58 -5.12 11.28
C LEU A 439 12.33 -4.69 12.07
N GLU A 440 11.84 -3.47 11.84
CA GLU A 440 10.62 -2.92 12.47
C GLU A 440 9.33 -3.58 11.91
N ASP A 441 9.35 -4.05 10.66
CA ASP A 441 8.24 -4.73 10.00
C ASP A 441 8.35 -6.26 10.18
N ASN A 442 7.57 -6.80 11.12
CA ASN A 442 7.58 -8.22 11.44
C ASN A 442 6.66 -9.08 10.56
N ARG A 443 5.84 -8.50 9.67
CA ARG A 443 4.77 -9.24 8.96
C ARG A 443 5.28 -10.44 8.17
N VAL A 444 6.42 -10.28 7.47
CA VAL A 444 7.09 -11.39 6.77
C VAL A 444 7.49 -12.51 7.74
N ALA A 445 8.07 -12.14 8.89
CA ALA A 445 8.55 -13.08 9.89
C ALA A 445 7.41 -13.73 10.70
N GLU A 446 6.23 -13.12 10.75
CA GLU A 446 5.00 -13.66 11.33
C GLU A 446 4.42 -14.72 10.38
N MET A 447 4.22 -14.38 9.12
CA MET A 447 3.82 -15.30 8.05
C MET A 447 4.73 -16.55 7.97
N LEU A 448 6.06 -16.40 8.12
CA LEU A 448 7.00 -17.53 8.15
C LEU A 448 6.89 -18.42 9.39
N ARG A 449 6.40 -17.90 10.53
CA ARG A 449 6.23 -18.63 11.80
C ARG A 449 4.90 -19.36 11.89
N GLU A 450 3.83 -18.75 11.41
CA GLU A 450 2.45 -19.24 11.57
C GLU A 450 2.09 -20.35 10.56
N TYR A 451 2.85 -20.47 9.48
CA TYR A 451 2.60 -21.44 8.41
C TYR A 451 3.24 -22.80 8.66
N ASP A 452 2.46 -23.89 8.59
CA ASP A 452 2.90 -25.28 8.82
C ASP A 452 3.25 -26.05 7.53
N GLY A 453 3.84 -25.35 6.54
CA GLY A 453 4.28 -25.95 5.28
C GLY A 453 5.49 -26.89 5.41
N LYS A 454 5.76 -27.65 4.34
CA LYS A 454 6.94 -28.53 4.19
C LYS A 454 8.15 -27.85 3.53
N CYS A 455 7.98 -26.67 2.93
CA CYS A 455 9.06 -25.91 2.32
C CYS A 455 10.08 -25.41 3.36
N ILE A 456 11.34 -25.19 2.92
CA ILE A 456 12.37 -24.61 3.79
C ILE A 456 12.03 -23.13 4.04
N ARG A 457 11.83 -22.76 5.31
CA ARG A 457 11.58 -21.39 5.77
C ARG A 457 12.73 -20.91 6.64
N ARG A 458 13.33 -19.75 6.35
CA ARG A 458 14.34 -19.12 7.22
C ARG A 458 14.18 -17.60 7.28
N THR A 459 14.62 -17.00 8.38
CA THR A 459 14.64 -15.54 8.61
C THR A 459 16.07 -15.08 8.82
N ILE A 460 16.70 -14.66 7.73
CA ILE A 460 18.05 -14.11 7.68
C ILE A 460 17.99 -12.68 8.23
N ARG A 461 18.64 -12.45 9.38
CA ARG A 461 18.72 -11.12 10.02
C ARG A 461 20.11 -10.54 9.82
N LEU A 462 20.23 -9.55 8.94
CA LEU A 462 21.49 -8.84 8.72
C LEU A 462 21.81 -7.97 9.94
N SER A 463 22.72 -8.46 10.77
CA SER A 463 23.40 -7.64 11.78
C SER A 463 24.36 -6.64 11.11
N PRO A 464 24.75 -5.54 11.77
CA PRO A 464 25.93 -4.79 11.35
C PRO A 464 27.16 -5.70 11.31
N LEU A 465 28.10 -5.42 10.40
CA LEU A 465 29.36 -6.15 10.28
C LEU A 465 30.18 -6.05 11.57
N SER A 466 30.92 -7.10 11.90
CA SER A 466 31.96 -7.03 12.91
C SER A 466 33.06 -6.03 12.54
N ARG A 467 33.94 -5.71 13.49
CA ARG A 467 35.08 -4.82 13.30
C ARG A 467 36.05 -5.37 12.23
N ASP A 468 36.26 -6.68 12.20
CA ASP A 468 37.19 -7.36 11.29
C ASP A 468 36.62 -7.44 9.86
N GLU A 469 35.31 -7.70 9.72
CA GLU A 469 34.62 -7.65 8.42
C GLU A 469 34.55 -6.22 7.88
N SER A 470 34.31 -5.24 8.75
CA SER A 470 34.38 -3.81 8.41
C SER A 470 35.79 -3.42 7.97
N HIS A 471 36.84 -3.99 8.56
CA HIS A 471 38.24 -3.78 8.18
C HIS A 471 38.52 -4.33 6.78
N VAL A 472 38.08 -5.56 6.48
CA VAL A 472 38.18 -6.15 5.14
C VAL A 472 37.40 -5.32 4.12
N LEU A 473 36.20 -4.83 4.47
CA LEU A 473 35.40 -3.95 3.62
C LEU A 473 36.13 -2.65 3.28
N VAL A 474 36.71 -1.94 4.26
CA VAL A 474 37.50 -0.73 4.05
C VAL A 474 38.70 -1.00 3.13
N GLN A 475 39.44 -2.09 3.37
CA GLN A 475 40.61 -2.46 2.59
C GLN A 475 40.26 -2.78 1.12
N GLN A 476 39.20 -3.56 0.90
CA GLN A 476 38.78 -3.99 -0.44
C GLN A 476 38.03 -2.91 -1.22
N LEU A 477 37.32 -1.99 -0.54
CA LEU A 477 36.76 -0.78 -1.15
C LEU A 477 37.87 0.05 -1.79
N LEU A 478 38.88 0.39 -1.00
CA LEU A 478 40.00 1.22 -1.43
C LEU A 478 40.90 0.50 -2.46
N LYS A 479 41.08 -0.82 -2.36
CA LYS A 479 42.03 -1.63 -3.15
C LYS A 479 43.51 -1.25 -2.93
N ILE A 480 43.82 -0.62 -1.79
CA ILE A 480 45.12 0.03 -1.56
C ILE A 480 45.75 -0.51 -0.27
N GLU A 481 47.04 -0.85 -0.36
CA GLU A 481 47.76 -1.61 0.68
C GLU A 481 48.04 -0.81 1.97
N ASN A 482 48.10 0.52 1.90
CA ASN A 482 48.58 1.36 3.01
C ASN A 482 47.60 2.48 3.41
N LEU A 483 46.40 2.12 3.90
CA LEU A 483 45.57 3.05 4.68
C LEU A 483 46.12 3.11 6.13
N PRO A 484 46.48 4.29 6.69
CA PRO A 484 47.04 4.39 8.04
C PRO A 484 46.10 3.84 9.12
N GLU A 485 46.65 3.07 10.05
CA GLU A 485 45.88 2.30 11.05
C GLU A 485 44.92 3.17 11.87
N ARG A 486 45.37 4.35 12.31
CA ARG A 486 44.55 5.32 13.06
C ARG A 486 43.36 5.86 12.27
N LEU A 487 43.45 5.94 10.94
CA LEU A 487 42.31 6.32 10.08
C LEU A 487 41.37 5.12 9.86
N ARG A 488 41.92 3.92 9.66
CA ARG A 488 41.14 2.67 9.54
C ARG A 488 40.26 2.49 10.77
N GLU A 489 40.87 2.45 11.96
CA GLU A 489 40.17 2.30 13.24
C GLU A 489 39.10 3.37 13.49
N LEU A 490 39.33 4.61 13.05
CA LEU A 490 38.37 5.70 13.21
C LEU A 490 37.16 5.56 12.27
N ILE A 491 37.33 4.95 11.09
CA ILE A 491 36.21 4.52 10.22
C ILE A 491 35.46 3.34 10.85
N LEU A 492 36.17 2.32 11.35
CA LEU A 492 35.57 1.12 11.94
C LEU A 492 34.71 1.44 13.16
N ASN A 493 35.24 2.27 14.07
CA ASN A 493 34.54 2.65 15.30
C ASN A 493 33.33 3.57 15.03
N ARG A 494 33.34 4.40 13.97
CA ARG A 494 32.20 5.29 13.66
C ARG A 494 31.16 4.68 12.73
N ALA A 495 31.52 3.74 11.86
CA ALA A 495 30.55 3.11 10.98
C ALA A 495 29.59 2.13 11.71
N GLU A 496 29.95 1.70 12.93
CA GLU A 496 29.20 0.73 13.75
C GLU A 496 28.76 -0.52 12.96
N GLY A 497 29.62 -0.98 12.04
CA GLY A 497 29.36 -2.14 11.18
C GLY A 497 28.40 -1.91 10.00
N ASN A 498 27.86 -0.71 9.78
CA ASN A 498 26.95 -0.45 8.65
C ASN A 498 27.76 -0.28 7.33
N PRO A 499 27.65 -1.19 6.34
CA PRO A 499 28.47 -1.14 5.11
C PRO A 499 28.25 0.12 4.28
N PHE A 500 27.01 0.61 4.20
CA PHE A 500 26.71 1.85 3.50
C PHE A 500 27.26 3.07 4.25
N PHE A 501 27.32 3.02 5.58
CA PHE A 501 27.98 4.06 6.36
C PHE A 501 29.50 4.01 6.14
N VAL A 502 30.14 2.83 6.07
CA VAL A 502 31.55 2.70 5.65
C VAL A 502 31.77 3.31 4.26
N GLU A 503 30.90 3.03 3.28
CA GLU A 503 31.01 3.63 1.95
C GLU A 503 30.82 5.15 1.96
N GLU A 504 29.78 5.69 2.62
CA GLU A 504 29.53 7.14 2.66
C GLU A 504 30.56 7.89 3.51
N LEU A 505 31.13 7.26 4.54
CA LEU A 505 32.29 7.82 5.24
C LEU A 505 33.50 7.85 4.32
N LEU A 506 33.83 6.77 3.62
CA LEU A 506 34.92 6.80 2.63
C LEU A 506 34.66 7.82 1.51
N ARG A 507 33.42 7.97 1.03
CA ARG A 507 33.05 9.04 0.09
C ARG A 507 33.16 10.44 0.70
N SER A 508 32.76 10.67 1.95
CA SER A 508 32.96 11.97 2.61
C SER A 508 34.44 12.23 2.88
N LEU A 509 35.24 11.22 3.24
CA LEU A 509 36.71 11.28 3.38
C LEU A 509 37.46 11.52 2.07
N ILE A 510 36.79 11.29 0.94
CA ILE A 510 37.28 11.49 -0.41
C ILE A 510 36.75 12.82 -0.98
N ASP A 511 35.50 13.21 -0.77
CA ASP A 511 35.02 14.57 -1.05
C ASP A 511 35.77 15.61 -0.18
N THR A 512 36.04 15.26 1.08
CA THR A 512 36.97 15.93 2.01
C THR A 512 38.39 15.35 1.97
N GLY A 513 38.72 14.56 0.93
CA GLY A 513 40.02 14.03 0.49
C GLY A 513 41.24 14.23 1.37
N VAL A 514 41.13 13.76 2.60
CA VAL A 514 42.27 13.35 3.39
C VAL A 514 42.89 12.10 2.74
N ILE A 515 42.07 11.34 2.01
CA ILE A 515 42.46 10.29 1.07
C ILE A 515 42.46 10.88 -0.34
N VAL A 516 43.64 11.02 -0.95
CA VAL A 516 43.79 11.39 -2.37
C VAL A 516 44.23 10.16 -3.16
N LEU A 517 43.66 9.97 -4.36
CA LEU A 517 43.94 8.84 -5.24
C LEU A 517 44.85 9.28 -6.41
N GLN A 518 46.02 8.65 -6.53
CA GLN A 518 46.98 8.84 -7.63
C GLN A 518 47.37 7.49 -8.21
N GLU A 519 47.17 7.29 -9.53
CA GLU A 519 47.53 6.06 -10.26
C GLU A 519 47.02 4.75 -9.63
N GLY A 520 45.87 4.79 -8.96
CA GLY A 520 45.28 3.63 -8.26
C GLY A 520 45.87 3.36 -6.86
N ARG A 521 46.76 4.23 -6.36
CA ARG A 521 47.22 4.25 -4.96
C ARG A 521 46.58 5.41 -4.20
N ALA A 522 46.15 5.17 -2.97
CA ALA A 522 45.78 6.23 -2.04
C ALA A 522 47.00 6.60 -1.21
N THR A 523 47.21 7.90 -1.09
CA THR A 523 48.10 8.49 -0.09
C THR A 523 47.26 9.35 0.84
N ALA A 524 47.44 9.16 2.14
CA ALA A 524 46.96 10.10 3.12
C ALA A 524 47.87 11.33 3.08
N VAL A 525 47.37 12.45 2.56
CA VAL A 525 48.22 13.64 2.25
C VAL A 525 48.36 14.57 3.47
N ARG A 526 47.76 14.22 4.60
CA ARG A 526 47.82 14.95 5.88
C ARG A 526 47.98 13.97 7.04
N GLU A 527 48.57 14.43 8.15
CA GLU A 527 48.60 13.63 9.38
C GLU A 527 47.18 13.43 9.94
N ILE A 528 46.76 12.18 10.09
CA ILE A 528 45.48 11.83 10.73
C ILE A 528 45.63 11.92 12.25
N GLN A 529 45.62 13.15 12.76
CA GLN A 529 45.39 13.44 14.18
C GLN A 529 43.94 13.89 14.43
N ALA A 530 43.09 13.83 13.39
CA ALA A 530 42.51 15.07 12.88
C ALA A 530 41.12 14.98 12.24
N LEU A 531 40.43 13.83 12.27
CA LEU A 531 39.23 13.66 11.44
C LEU A 531 37.92 13.60 12.21
N GLU A 532 37.19 14.70 12.05
CA GLU A 532 35.78 14.95 12.30
C GLU A 532 34.90 14.17 11.32
N ILE A 533 34.97 12.84 11.40
CA ILE A 533 34.06 11.92 10.73
C ILE A 533 32.70 11.99 11.46
N PRO A 534 31.54 12.15 10.76
CA PRO A 534 30.23 12.19 11.39
C PRO A 534 29.91 10.99 12.28
N GLU A 535 29.23 11.23 13.40
CA GLU A 535 28.65 10.16 14.24
C GLU A 535 27.34 9.58 13.68
N THR A 536 26.74 10.20 12.65
CA THR A 536 25.50 9.67 12.03
C THR A 536 25.51 9.75 10.51
N LEU A 537 24.95 8.73 9.87
CA LEU A 537 24.74 8.65 8.43
C LEU A 537 23.91 9.82 7.87
N HIS A 538 22.95 10.33 8.64
CA HIS A 538 22.19 11.55 8.30
C HIS A 538 23.10 12.79 8.25
N GLY A 539 24.05 12.92 9.18
CA GLY A 539 25.05 13.99 9.19
C GLY A 539 25.96 13.97 7.97
N VAL A 540 26.46 12.79 7.57
CA VAL A 540 27.26 12.63 6.34
C VAL A 540 26.49 13.13 5.13
N LEU A 541 25.27 12.65 4.94
CA LEU A 541 24.46 12.96 3.76
C LEU A 541 24.04 14.45 3.76
N ALA A 542 23.74 15.02 4.93
CA ALA A 542 23.47 16.46 5.05
C ALA A 542 24.70 17.30 4.67
N ALA A 543 25.89 16.97 5.19
CA ALA A 543 27.13 17.67 4.87
C ALA A 543 27.52 17.51 3.38
N ARG A 544 27.37 16.32 2.79
CA ARG A 544 27.58 16.10 1.35
C ARG A 544 26.60 16.90 0.48
N ILE A 545 25.34 17.07 0.92
CA ILE A 545 24.33 17.88 0.22
C ILE A 545 24.57 19.39 0.39
N ASP A 546 24.98 19.86 1.57
CA ASP A 546 25.33 21.27 1.81
C ASP A 546 26.60 21.71 1.04
N ARG A 547 27.50 20.76 0.73
CA ARG A 547 28.68 20.95 -0.13
C ARG A 547 28.37 20.97 -1.63
N LEU A 548 27.10 20.84 -2.05
CA LEU A 548 26.70 21.01 -3.45
C LEU A 548 26.57 22.51 -3.82
N PRO A 549 27.01 22.93 -5.02
CA PRO A 549 26.64 24.23 -5.57
C PRO A 549 25.11 24.42 -5.58
N GLY A 550 24.64 25.64 -5.27
CA GLY A 550 23.22 25.90 -5.01
C GLY A 550 22.25 25.43 -6.09
N GLU A 551 22.61 25.53 -7.38
CA GLU A 551 21.78 25.03 -8.49
C GLU A 551 21.62 23.50 -8.45
N ASN A 552 22.67 22.77 -8.06
CA ASN A 552 22.69 21.32 -7.93
C ASN A 552 21.97 20.85 -6.66
N LYS A 553 22.16 21.57 -5.54
CA LYS A 553 21.41 21.34 -4.30
C LYS A 553 19.91 21.48 -4.53
N GLN A 554 19.49 22.55 -5.22
CA GLN A 554 18.09 22.74 -5.61
C GLN A 554 17.57 21.67 -6.58
N ALA A 555 18.39 21.20 -7.53
CA ALA A 555 17.97 20.12 -8.44
C ALA A 555 17.70 18.82 -7.67
N LEU A 556 18.58 18.44 -6.75
CA LEU A 556 18.43 17.26 -5.89
C LEU A 556 17.22 17.38 -4.95
N GLN A 557 17.07 18.55 -4.30
CA GLN A 557 15.90 18.86 -3.46
C GLN A 557 14.59 18.76 -4.25
N ARG A 558 14.47 19.41 -5.41
CA ARG A 558 13.25 19.36 -6.26
C ARG A 558 12.95 17.94 -6.73
N ALA A 559 13.96 17.19 -7.16
CA ALA A 559 13.80 15.78 -7.53
C ALA A 559 13.23 14.92 -6.39
N SER A 560 13.67 15.15 -5.15
CA SER A 560 13.16 14.42 -3.97
C SER A 560 11.69 14.71 -3.62
N VAL A 561 11.07 15.75 -4.20
CA VAL A 561 9.62 15.99 -4.07
C VAL A 561 8.81 15.19 -5.11
N ILE A 562 9.41 14.83 -6.25
CA ILE A 562 8.80 13.96 -7.26
C ILE A 562 8.81 12.51 -6.76
N GLY A 563 9.95 12.06 -6.20
CA GLY A 563 10.09 10.75 -5.57
C GLY A 563 11.47 10.15 -5.74
N ARG A 564 11.66 8.91 -5.25
CA ARG A 564 12.94 8.18 -5.38
C ARG A 564 13.28 7.87 -6.84
N ILE A 565 12.28 7.62 -7.68
CA ILE A 565 12.40 7.56 -9.14
C ILE A 565 11.71 8.81 -9.68
N PHE A 566 12.35 9.53 -10.59
CA PHE A 566 11.79 10.75 -11.19
C PHE A 566 12.14 10.88 -12.67
N GLN A 567 11.19 11.41 -13.44
CA GLN A 567 11.37 11.68 -14.87
C GLN A 567 11.84 13.11 -15.09
N GLN A 568 12.87 13.30 -15.92
CA GLN A 568 13.43 14.62 -16.19
C GLN A 568 12.40 15.60 -16.77
N ARG A 569 11.42 15.13 -17.57
CA ARG A 569 10.33 15.98 -18.10
C ARG A 569 9.50 16.66 -17.00
N VAL A 570 9.20 15.95 -15.90
CA VAL A 570 8.49 16.52 -14.74
C VAL A 570 9.39 17.50 -13.99
N LEU A 571 10.67 17.13 -13.77
CA LEU A 571 11.64 18.00 -13.10
C LEU A 571 11.94 19.28 -13.90
N ALA A 572 11.99 19.20 -15.24
CA ALA A 572 12.23 20.34 -16.13
C ALA A 572 11.00 21.25 -16.26
N TYR A 573 9.78 20.72 -16.10
CA TYR A 573 8.56 21.53 -16.07
C TYR A 573 8.58 22.50 -14.88
N ILE A 574 8.96 22.02 -13.69
CA ILE A 574 9.10 22.83 -12.45
C ILE A 574 10.39 23.68 -12.40
N TYR A 575 10.98 23.97 -13.57
CA TYR A 575 12.02 24.98 -13.78
C TYR A 575 11.54 26.02 -14.80
N GLU A 576 11.82 27.29 -14.51
CA GLU A 576 11.70 28.38 -15.48
C GLU A 576 12.48 28.06 -16.76
N GLU A 577 11.96 28.47 -17.92
CA GLU A 577 12.52 28.07 -19.22
C GLU A 577 14.00 28.48 -19.38
N LYS A 578 14.36 29.65 -18.84
CA LYS A 578 15.74 30.17 -18.84
C LYS A 578 16.71 29.33 -17.98
N ALA A 579 16.19 28.56 -17.02
CA ALA A 579 16.98 27.71 -16.13
C ALA A 579 17.03 26.24 -16.58
N ARG A 580 16.13 25.79 -17.47
CA ARG A 580 16.12 24.42 -18.02
C ARG A 580 17.47 23.97 -18.63
N PRO A 581 18.25 24.79 -19.36
CA PRO A 581 19.56 24.38 -19.87
C PRO A 581 20.58 24.02 -18.77
N LYS A 582 20.46 24.62 -17.58
CA LYS A 582 21.35 24.34 -16.44
C LYS A 582 21.02 23.01 -15.76
N LEU A 583 19.75 22.58 -15.80
CA LEU A 583 19.30 21.33 -15.18
C LEU A 583 20.07 20.11 -15.69
N GLN A 584 20.41 20.04 -16.98
CA GLN A 584 21.20 18.93 -17.52
C GLN A 584 22.62 18.88 -16.93
N ALA A 585 23.25 20.05 -16.72
CA ALA A 585 24.56 20.14 -16.08
C ALA A 585 24.49 19.76 -14.60
N SER A 586 23.44 20.18 -13.89
CA SER A 586 23.18 19.78 -12.50
C SER A 586 22.94 18.27 -12.36
N LEU A 587 22.14 17.66 -13.24
CA LEU A 587 21.90 16.21 -13.23
C LEU A 587 23.19 15.43 -13.52
N GLY A 588 24.01 15.86 -14.47
CA GLY A 588 25.32 15.26 -14.74
C GLY A 588 26.31 15.37 -13.56
N GLU A 589 26.31 16.49 -12.83
CA GLU A 589 27.15 16.64 -11.63
C GLU A 589 26.63 15.82 -10.44
N LEU A 590 25.30 15.70 -10.28
CA LEU A 590 24.68 14.83 -9.27
C LEU A 590 24.91 13.33 -9.58
N GLN A 591 25.03 12.96 -10.86
CA GLN A 591 25.48 11.63 -11.28
C GLN A 591 26.95 11.38 -10.96
N ARG A 592 27.86 12.31 -11.31
CA ARG A 592 29.30 12.20 -10.97
C ARG A 592 29.53 12.01 -9.46
N ARG A 593 28.86 12.82 -8.63
CA ARG A 593 28.96 12.72 -7.15
C ARG A 593 28.15 11.57 -6.52
N GLU A 594 27.61 10.67 -7.35
CA GLU A 594 26.86 9.46 -6.99
C GLU A 594 25.56 9.68 -6.20
N PHE A 595 24.93 10.85 -6.23
CA PHE A 595 23.63 11.08 -5.58
C PHE A 595 22.48 10.39 -6.33
N ILE A 596 22.55 10.38 -7.66
CA ILE A 596 21.54 9.81 -8.57
C ILE A 596 22.21 9.01 -9.68
N GLN A 597 21.47 8.13 -10.35
CA GLN A 597 21.92 7.37 -11.52
C GLN A 597 20.83 7.35 -12.61
N SER A 598 21.21 7.27 -13.89
CA SER A 598 20.24 7.01 -14.98
C SER A 598 19.79 5.55 -14.91
N ARG A 599 18.50 5.29 -15.15
CA ARG A 599 17.93 3.94 -15.21
C ARG A 599 18.45 3.13 -16.40
N GLU A 600 19.02 3.79 -17.42
CA GLU A 600 19.53 3.17 -18.66
C GLU A 600 20.78 2.28 -18.43
N GLN A 601 21.64 2.61 -17.45
CA GLN A 601 23.00 2.03 -17.34
C GLN A 601 23.06 0.54 -16.93
N HIS A 602 21.92 -0.13 -16.74
CA HIS A 602 21.85 -1.58 -16.50
C HIS A 602 21.30 -2.38 -17.69
N ALA A 603 20.91 -1.73 -18.80
CA ALA A 603 20.57 -2.39 -20.06
C ALA A 603 21.77 -2.46 -20.99
N SER A 604 21.88 -3.54 -21.77
CA SER A 604 22.95 -3.73 -22.76
C SER A 604 22.87 -2.72 -23.91
N GLU A 605 24.00 -2.49 -24.59
CA GLU A 605 24.21 -1.49 -25.65
C GLU A 605 23.44 -1.78 -26.96
N THR A 606 22.10 -1.86 -26.93
CA THR A 606 21.27 -1.96 -28.16
C THR A 606 19.78 -1.61 -27.96
N ALA A 607 19.49 -0.39 -27.50
CA ALA A 607 18.16 0.22 -27.66
C ALA A 607 18.26 1.75 -27.65
N GLY A 608 17.49 2.42 -28.51
CA GLY A 608 17.36 3.87 -28.50
C GLY A 608 16.01 4.32 -27.93
N LEU A 609 16.04 5.19 -26.92
CA LEU A 609 14.96 6.10 -26.51
C LEU A 609 13.68 5.47 -25.90
N GLU A 610 13.71 5.20 -24.59
CA GLU A 610 12.99 6.11 -23.68
C GLU A 610 14.04 6.74 -22.76
N ARG A 611 14.39 8.01 -23.03
CA ARG A 611 15.43 8.73 -22.29
C ARG A 611 14.88 9.41 -21.03
N ASP A 612 15.80 9.70 -20.12
CA ASP A 612 15.66 10.64 -18.99
C ASP A 612 14.83 10.19 -17.76
N GLU A 613 14.87 8.89 -17.40
CA GLU A 613 14.52 8.42 -16.04
C GLU A 613 15.74 8.34 -15.11
N TYR A 614 15.61 8.91 -13.92
CA TYR A 614 16.65 8.94 -12.89
C TYR A 614 16.14 8.31 -11.59
N ILE A 615 17.05 7.68 -10.84
CA ILE A 615 16.77 7.13 -9.50
C ILE A 615 17.83 7.61 -8.49
N PHE A 616 17.41 7.97 -7.28
CA PHE A 616 18.33 8.21 -6.16
C PHE A 616 19.05 6.92 -5.79
N LYS A 617 20.39 6.96 -5.82
CA LYS A 617 21.26 5.77 -5.63
C LYS A 617 20.95 5.04 -4.31
N HIS A 618 20.66 5.81 -3.25
CA HIS A 618 20.25 5.31 -1.94
C HIS A 618 18.97 6.01 -1.46
N ALA A 619 18.04 5.28 -0.84
CA ALA A 619 16.74 5.84 -0.40
C ALA A 619 16.91 6.96 0.65
N ILE A 620 17.80 6.76 1.62
CA ILE A 620 18.08 7.76 2.65
C ILE A 620 18.69 9.06 2.08
N THR A 621 19.36 9.03 0.93
CA THR A 621 19.82 10.25 0.23
C THR A 621 18.63 11.09 -0.28
N HIS A 622 17.57 10.43 -0.77
CA HIS A 622 16.29 11.08 -1.09
C HIS A 622 15.64 11.63 0.18
N ASP A 623 15.61 10.84 1.27
CA ASP A 623 14.93 11.23 2.51
C ASP A 623 15.61 12.43 3.21
N VAL A 624 16.95 12.52 3.17
CA VAL A 624 17.69 13.69 3.67
C VAL A 624 17.51 14.91 2.75
N ALA A 625 17.55 14.73 1.42
CA ALA A 625 17.28 15.81 0.47
C ALA A 625 15.87 16.40 0.67
N TYR A 626 14.85 15.54 0.76
CA TYR A 626 13.48 15.92 1.06
C TYR A 626 13.37 16.57 2.45
N GLY A 627 14.06 15.98 3.44
CA GLY A 627 14.13 16.42 4.83
C GLY A 627 14.65 17.85 5.02
N SER A 628 15.62 18.30 4.21
CA SER A 628 16.25 19.62 4.30
C SER A 628 15.32 20.81 3.99
N MET A 629 14.29 20.62 3.16
CA MET A 629 13.41 21.71 2.72
C MET A 629 12.40 22.15 3.79
N LEU A 630 12.09 23.45 3.82
CA LEU A 630 10.92 23.97 4.55
C LEU A 630 9.61 23.33 4.09
N LEU A 631 8.66 23.20 5.02
CA LEU A 631 7.31 22.69 4.74
C LEU A 631 6.59 23.54 3.68
N ALA A 632 6.67 24.87 3.76
CA ALA A 632 6.09 25.77 2.75
C ALA A 632 6.66 25.51 1.35
N ARG A 633 7.99 25.26 1.24
CA ARG A 633 8.62 24.95 -0.05
C ARG A 633 8.23 23.57 -0.57
N ARG A 634 8.05 22.57 0.31
CA ARG A 634 7.52 21.25 -0.09
C ARG A 634 6.09 21.33 -0.60
N LYS A 635 5.20 22.06 0.08
CA LYS A 635 3.80 22.27 -0.37
C LYS A 635 3.76 22.84 -1.78
N GLU A 636 4.49 23.92 -2.02
CA GLU A 636 4.58 24.58 -3.32
C GLU A 636 5.18 23.66 -4.40
N LEU A 637 6.22 22.89 -4.09
CA LEU A 637 6.78 21.94 -5.06
C LEU A 637 5.84 20.77 -5.34
N HIS A 638 5.13 20.22 -4.35
CA HIS A 638 4.12 19.19 -4.58
C HIS A 638 2.99 19.70 -5.48
N ARG A 639 2.54 20.96 -5.29
CA ARG A 639 1.56 21.64 -6.14
C ARG A 639 2.06 21.73 -7.59
N GLN A 640 3.24 22.31 -7.79
CA GLN A 640 3.86 22.45 -9.12
C GLN A 640 4.08 21.11 -9.82
N ILE A 641 4.40 20.03 -9.08
CA ILE A 641 4.59 18.69 -9.65
C ILE A 641 3.26 18.06 -10.07
N ALA A 642 2.18 18.24 -9.31
CA ALA A 642 0.86 17.75 -9.73
C ALA A 642 0.36 18.47 -10.98
N GLU A 643 0.51 19.80 -11.02
CA GLU A 643 0.20 20.63 -12.20
C GLU A 643 1.05 20.24 -13.43
N ALA A 644 2.32 19.85 -13.21
CA ALA A 644 3.19 19.30 -14.25
C ALA A 644 2.70 17.93 -14.75
N ILE A 645 2.28 17.03 -13.86
CA ILE A 645 1.78 15.70 -14.20
C ILE A 645 0.49 15.81 -15.03
N GLU A 646 -0.44 16.68 -14.66
CA GLU A 646 -1.65 16.93 -15.46
C GLU A 646 -1.32 17.44 -16.87
N THR A 647 -0.41 18.41 -16.96
CA THR A 647 -0.07 19.07 -18.23
C THR A 647 0.72 18.16 -19.16
N LEU A 648 1.59 17.31 -18.62
CA LEU A 648 2.44 16.39 -19.38
C LEU A 648 1.73 15.07 -19.74
N PHE A 649 0.73 14.65 -18.98
CA PHE A 649 0.05 13.34 -19.16
C PHE A 649 -1.49 13.42 -19.22
N PRO A 650 -2.09 14.31 -20.03
CA PRO A 650 -3.55 14.50 -20.08
C PRO A 650 -4.34 13.24 -20.52
N GLY A 651 -3.70 12.29 -21.20
CA GLY A 651 -4.29 10.99 -21.55
C GLY A 651 -4.21 9.92 -20.45
N ARG A 652 -3.54 10.17 -19.32
CA ARG A 652 -3.33 9.21 -18.22
C ARG A 652 -3.85 9.70 -16.87
N ILE A 653 -4.72 10.72 -16.84
CA ILE A 653 -5.19 11.36 -15.61
C ILE A 653 -5.89 10.39 -14.66
N ASP A 654 -6.72 9.47 -15.15
CA ASP A 654 -7.39 8.47 -14.30
C ASP A 654 -6.42 7.43 -13.72
N GLU A 655 -5.35 7.09 -14.45
CA GLU A 655 -4.30 6.18 -13.99
C GLU A 655 -3.45 6.86 -12.91
N LEU A 656 -3.09 8.12 -13.14
CA LEU A 656 -2.25 8.91 -12.25
C LEU A 656 -3.04 9.62 -11.14
N SER A 657 -4.35 9.38 -11.01
CA SER A 657 -5.21 10.04 -10.01
C SER A 657 -4.77 9.76 -8.57
N ALA A 658 -4.25 8.57 -8.27
CA ALA A 658 -3.66 8.27 -6.96
C ALA A 658 -2.43 9.16 -6.66
N THR A 659 -1.53 9.31 -7.63
CA THR A 659 -0.33 10.17 -7.56
C THR A 659 -0.73 11.64 -7.43
N LEU A 660 -1.69 12.11 -8.23
CA LEU A 660 -2.20 13.48 -8.16
C LEU A 660 -2.83 13.77 -6.78
N GLY A 661 -3.61 12.82 -6.23
CA GLY A 661 -4.13 12.89 -4.86
C GLY A 661 -3.02 13.03 -3.81
N TYR A 662 -2.02 12.14 -3.85
CA TYR A 662 -0.84 12.15 -2.96
C TYR A 662 -0.07 13.48 -2.98
N HIS A 663 0.07 14.10 -4.17
CA HIS A 663 0.73 15.39 -4.32
C HIS A 663 -0.15 16.56 -3.87
N PHE A 664 -1.42 16.63 -4.30
CA PHE A 664 -2.31 17.72 -3.87
C PHE A 664 -2.61 17.68 -2.37
N GLU A 665 -2.63 16.50 -1.73
CA GLU A 665 -2.70 16.37 -0.27
C GLU A 665 -1.49 17.03 0.40
N ARG A 666 -0.25 16.70 -0.03
CA ARG A 666 0.98 17.32 0.52
C ARG A 666 1.16 18.77 0.13
N ALA A 667 0.44 19.26 -0.88
CA ALA A 667 0.33 20.67 -1.20
C ALA A 667 -0.68 21.43 -0.31
N GLU A 668 -1.50 20.72 0.48
CA GLU A 668 -2.70 21.23 1.16
C GLU A 668 -3.73 21.86 0.18
N ALA A 669 -3.71 21.42 -1.07
CA ALA A 669 -4.67 21.82 -2.11
C ALA A 669 -5.96 21.00 -1.98
N THR A 670 -6.66 21.14 -0.84
CA THR A 670 -7.68 20.22 -0.35
C THR A 670 -8.75 19.83 -1.38
N GLU A 671 -9.37 20.80 -2.06
CA GLU A 671 -10.39 20.55 -3.10
C GLU A 671 -9.88 19.61 -4.22
N ARG A 672 -8.63 19.82 -4.66
CA ARG A 672 -7.98 19.05 -5.72
C ARG A 672 -7.56 17.67 -5.23
N ALA A 673 -7.10 17.58 -3.98
CA ALA A 673 -6.81 16.31 -3.32
C ALA A 673 -8.07 15.44 -3.19
N ILE A 674 -9.19 16.01 -2.72
CA ILE A 674 -10.50 15.35 -2.63
C ILE A 674 -10.96 14.85 -4.00
N PHE A 675 -10.87 15.69 -5.04
CA PHE A 675 -11.25 15.33 -6.40
C PHE A 675 -10.44 14.14 -6.95
N TYR A 676 -9.12 14.15 -6.79
CA TYR A 676 -8.25 13.10 -7.33
C TYR A 676 -8.26 11.81 -6.50
N LEU A 677 -8.35 11.88 -5.18
CA LEU A 677 -8.59 10.71 -4.33
C LEU A 677 -9.96 10.09 -4.63
N GLY A 678 -10.99 10.90 -4.88
CA GLY A 678 -12.29 10.42 -5.35
C GLY A 678 -12.22 9.69 -6.69
N ARG A 679 -11.49 10.22 -7.69
CA ARG A 679 -11.26 9.50 -8.97
C ARG A 679 -10.46 8.22 -8.79
N ALA A 680 -9.45 8.23 -7.92
CA ALA A 680 -8.69 7.02 -7.59
C ALA A 680 -9.58 5.95 -6.94
N ALA A 681 -10.50 6.35 -6.04
CA ALA A 681 -11.47 5.46 -5.42
C ALA A 681 -12.46 4.86 -6.43
N GLU A 682 -13.07 5.68 -7.30
CA GLU A 682 -13.99 5.18 -8.35
C GLU A 682 -13.25 4.30 -9.38
N ARG A 683 -12.00 4.62 -9.74
CA ARG A 683 -11.19 3.73 -10.60
C ARG A 683 -10.90 2.40 -9.91
N ALA A 684 -10.46 2.42 -8.66
CA ALA A 684 -10.18 1.21 -7.88
C ALA A 684 -11.45 0.35 -7.70
N LYS A 685 -12.61 0.96 -7.45
CA LYS A 685 -13.93 0.32 -7.45
C LYS A 685 -14.25 -0.32 -8.81
N ALA A 686 -14.01 0.38 -9.92
CA ALA A 686 -14.23 -0.13 -11.28
C ALA A 686 -13.20 -1.19 -11.73
N THR A 687 -12.02 -1.27 -11.10
CA THR A 687 -11.06 -2.39 -11.24
C THR A 687 -11.24 -3.47 -10.17
N PHE A 688 -12.24 -3.32 -9.29
CA PHE A 688 -12.56 -4.20 -8.15
C PHE A 688 -11.44 -4.35 -7.10
N ALA A 689 -10.52 -3.38 -7.07
CA ALA A 689 -9.51 -3.21 -6.05
C ALA A 689 -10.11 -2.56 -4.78
N ASN A 690 -10.98 -3.32 -4.11
CA ASN A 690 -11.84 -2.82 -3.03
C ASN A 690 -11.06 -2.25 -1.83
N ALA A 691 -9.87 -2.79 -1.51
CA ALA A 691 -9.07 -2.35 -0.37
C ALA A 691 -8.50 -0.94 -0.57
N GLU A 692 -7.91 -0.65 -1.72
CA GLU A 692 -7.38 0.68 -2.03
C GLU A 692 -8.52 1.66 -2.33
N ALA A 693 -9.64 1.22 -2.91
CA ALA A 693 -10.84 2.04 -3.06
C ALA A 693 -11.33 2.57 -1.70
N ILE A 694 -11.46 1.69 -0.69
CA ILE A 694 -11.77 2.08 0.71
C ILE A 694 -10.73 3.08 1.22
N GLY A 695 -9.43 2.78 1.07
CA GLY A 695 -8.34 3.65 1.52
C GLY A 695 -8.36 5.06 0.89
N PHE A 696 -8.73 5.17 -0.39
CA PHE A 696 -8.89 6.44 -1.09
C PHE A 696 -10.13 7.21 -0.65
N TYR A 697 -11.30 6.56 -0.54
CA TYR A 697 -12.51 7.19 -0.01
C TYR A 697 -12.29 7.73 1.40
N GLU A 698 -11.77 6.90 2.31
CA GLU A 698 -11.46 7.32 3.68
C GLU A 698 -10.49 8.51 3.72
N SER A 699 -9.48 8.54 2.84
CA SER A 699 -8.50 9.62 2.81
C SER A 699 -9.11 10.94 2.34
N ALA A 700 -9.97 10.90 1.31
CA ALA A 700 -10.73 12.06 0.88
C ALA A 700 -11.69 12.56 1.99
N ILE A 701 -12.40 11.64 2.68
CA ILE A 701 -13.29 11.97 3.80
C ILE A 701 -12.51 12.57 4.99
N ARG A 702 -11.33 12.03 5.31
CA ARG A 702 -10.42 12.60 6.34
C ARG A 702 -9.93 14.01 6.00
N LEU A 703 -9.75 14.34 4.72
CA LEU A 703 -9.41 15.70 4.30
C LEU A 703 -10.60 16.66 4.44
N ILE A 704 -11.80 16.23 4.04
CA ILE A 704 -13.03 17.01 4.23
C ILE A 704 -13.26 17.34 5.72
N ALA A 705 -13.15 16.34 6.59
CA ALA A 705 -13.33 16.50 8.04
C ALA A 705 -12.33 17.49 8.68
N ARG A 706 -11.17 17.72 8.04
CA ARG A 706 -10.18 18.72 8.48
C ARG A 706 -10.42 20.11 7.90
N ALA A 707 -10.91 20.20 6.67
CA ALA A 707 -11.10 21.48 5.96
C ALA A 707 -12.42 22.16 6.31
N GLY A 708 -13.45 21.39 6.67
CA GLY A 708 -14.79 21.87 6.97
C GLY A 708 -15.83 21.13 6.15
N GLU A 709 -16.59 20.25 6.80
CA GLU A 709 -17.52 19.33 6.13
C GLU A 709 -18.60 20.06 5.30
N GLU A 710 -19.07 21.21 5.79
CA GLU A 710 -20.09 22.02 5.10
C GLU A 710 -19.62 22.60 3.76
N GLN A 711 -18.31 22.89 3.60
CA GLN A 711 -17.76 23.37 2.32
C GLN A 711 -17.78 22.27 1.24
N PHE A 712 -17.54 21.02 1.63
CA PHE A 712 -17.42 19.87 0.73
C PHE A 712 -18.59 18.90 0.88
N ARG A 713 -19.74 19.38 1.37
CA ARG A 713 -20.89 18.56 1.80
C ARG A 713 -21.37 17.55 0.76
N ARG A 714 -21.42 17.95 -0.51
CA ARG A 714 -21.82 17.07 -1.64
C ARG A 714 -20.75 16.04 -2.01
N ASP A 715 -19.47 16.39 -1.92
CA ASP A 715 -18.39 15.40 -2.07
C ASP A 715 -18.35 14.42 -0.91
N ALA A 716 -18.56 14.90 0.32
CA ALA A 716 -18.66 14.06 1.51
C ALA A 716 -19.80 13.04 1.37
N ALA A 717 -20.99 13.46 0.93
CA ALA A 717 -22.11 12.57 0.64
C ALA A 717 -21.75 11.53 -0.44
N ARG A 718 -21.20 11.97 -1.59
CA ARG A 718 -20.80 11.12 -2.71
C ARG A 718 -19.74 10.07 -2.33
N LEU A 719 -18.72 10.49 -1.58
CA LEU A 719 -17.62 9.62 -1.14
C LEU A 719 -18.08 8.61 -0.09
N ASN A 720 -18.98 8.98 0.82
CA ASN A 720 -19.58 8.05 1.77
C ASN A 720 -20.53 7.06 1.08
N GLU A 721 -21.30 7.48 0.07
CA GLU A 721 -22.10 6.56 -0.75
C GLU A 721 -21.20 5.59 -1.53
N GLY A 722 -20.13 6.09 -2.16
CA GLY A 722 -19.16 5.27 -2.89
C GLY A 722 -18.43 4.25 -2.01
N LEU A 723 -18.06 4.66 -0.79
CA LEU A 723 -17.48 3.81 0.24
C LEU A 723 -18.46 2.72 0.70
N GLY A 724 -19.72 3.06 0.94
CA GLY A 724 -20.77 2.11 1.31
C GLY A 724 -21.01 1.03 0.25
N ASP A 725 -20.96 1.39 -1.05
CA ASP A 725 -21.05 0.42 -2.14
C ASP A 725 -19.91 -0.62 -2.06
N VAL A 726 -18.66 -0.17 -1.91
CA VAL A 726 -17.48 -1.05 -1.86
C VAL A 726 -17.46 -1.89 -0.60
N LEU A 727 -17.86 -1.34 0.56
CA LEU A 727 -17.99 -2.10 1.79
C LEU A 727 -19.09 -3.17 1.70
N THR A 728 -20.20 -2.89 1.02
CA THR A 728 -21.25 -3.89 0.74
C THR A 728 -20.73 -5.03 -0.13
N LEU A 729 -19.98 -4.69 -1.19
CA LEU A 729 -19.31 -5.66 -2.08
C LEU A 729 -18.16 -6.43 -1.41
N ALA A 730 -17.66 -5.96 -0.26
CA ALA A 730 -16.62 -6.60 0.54
C ALA A 730 -17.18 -7.34 1.78
N GLY A 731 -18.50 -7.55 1.87
CA GLY A 731 -19.15 -8.23 3.01
C GLY A 731 -19.17 -7.44 4.32
N ARG A 732 -18.64 -6.21 4.34
CA ARG A 732 -18.55 -5.34 5.53
C ARG A 732 -19.85 -4.56 5.72
N HIS A 733 -20.96 -5.28 5.90
CA HIS A 733 -22.31 -4.74 5.83
C HIS A 733 -22.62 -3.66 6.89
N ASP A 734 -22.08 -3.77 8.10
CA ASP A 734 -22.23 -2.76 9.17
C ASP A 734 -21.46 -1.46 8.89
N ASP A 735 -20.23 -1.58 8.41
CA ASP A 735 -19.44 -0.42 7.97
C ASP A 735 -20.13 0.25 6.76
N ALA A 736 -20.68 -0.55 5.84
CA ALA A 736 -21.42 -0.05 4.69
C ALA A 736 -22.66 0.74 5.09
N ARG A 737 -23.46 0.23 6.05
CA ARG A 737 -24.61 0.95 6.61
C ARG A 737 -24.18 2.24 7.30
N THR A 738 -23.06 2.22 8.03
CA THR A 738 -22.49 3.42 8.67
C THR A 738 -22.12 4.48 7.63
N ALA A 739 -21.48 4.09 6.53
CA ALA A 739 -21.16 4.99 5.42
C ALA A 739 -22.41 5.52 4.70
N PHE A 740 -23.40 4.67 4.38
CA PHE A 740 -24.66 5.12 3.77
C PHE A 740 -25.47 6.05 4.67
N ALA A 741 -25.56 5.76 5.97
CA ALA A 741 -26.18 6.65 6.96
C ALA A 741 -25.45 7.99 7.01
N ARG A 742 -24.11 7.99 6.97
CA ARG A 742 -23.34 9.24 6.93
C ARG A 742 -23.57 10.03 5.64
N ALA A 743 -23.72 9.37 4.49
CA ALA A 743 -24.14 10.05 3.27
C ALA A 743 -25.54 10.68 3.42
N LEU A 744 -26.47 9.98 4.08
CA LEU A 744 -27.86 10.43 4.28
C LEU A 744 -27.97 11.66 5.21
N ASP A 745 -27.08 11.80 6.20
CA ASP A 745 -26.94 13.02 7.03
C ASP A 745 -26.51 14.24 6.19
N LEU A 746 -25.71 13.99 5.14
CA LEU A 746 -25.03 15.02 4.36
C LEU A 746 -25.85 15.50 3.16
N VAL A 747 -26.61 14.60 2.53
CA VAL A 747 -27.57 14.92 1.47
C VAL A 747 -28.64 15.90 1.96
N GLU A 748 -28.89 16.97 1.19
CA GLU A 748 -29.91 17.97 1.51
C GLU A 748 -31.33 17.36 1.52
N ASN A 749 -32.21 17.83 2.40
CA ASN A 749 -33.62 17.37 2.45
C ASN A 749 -34.42 17.63 1.16
N ALA A 750 -33.90 18.46 0.24
CA ALA A 750 -34.49 18.67 -1.10
C ALA A 750 -34.03 17.64 -2.15
N GLU A 751 -32.92 16.91 -1.91
CA GLU A 751 -32.38 15.90 -2.82
C GLU A 751 -33.07 14.53 -2.63
N LEU A 752 -34.41 14.51 -2.75
CA LEU A 752 -35.28 13.35 -2.53
C LEU A 752 -34.79 12.06 -3.23
N MET A 753 -34.29 12.18 -4.47
CA MET A 753 -33.71 11.07 -5.23
C MET A 753 -32.48 10.43 -4.53
N SER A 754 -31.57 11.27 -4.00
CA SER A 754 -30.36 10.84 -3.30
C SER A 754 -30.74 10.16 -1.98
N ARG A 755 -31.71 10.72 -1.24
CA ARG A 755 -32.21 10.18 0.03
C ARG A 755 -32.89 8.82 -0.15
N ALA A 756 -33.77 8.70 -1.15
CA ALA A 756 -34.43 7.45 -1.51
C ALA A 756 -33.43 6.34 -1.87
N ARG A 757 -32.45 6.66 -2.73
CA ARG A 757 -31.38 5.72 -3.15
C ARG A 757 -30.54 5.23 -1.97
N LEU A 758 -30.21 6.12 -1.03
CA LEU A 758 -29.46 5.75 0.17
C LEU A 758 -30.26 4.84 1.11
N HIS A 759 -31.54 5.15 1.38
CA HIS A 759 -32.41 4.25 2.14
C HIS A 759 -32.57 2.88 1.46
N ARG A 760 -32.72 2.82 0.12
CA ARG A 760 -32.72 1.53 -0.61
C ARG A 760 -31.40 0.77 -0.43
N LYS A 761 -30.24 1.44 -0.48
CA LYS A 761 -28.93 0.81 -0.27
C LYS A 761 -28.76 0.28 1.17
N ILE A 762 -29.25 1.00 2.18
CA ILE A 762 -29.27 0.55 3.57
C ILE A 762 -30.18 -0.68 3.73
N GLY A 763 -31.42 -0.63 3.20
CA GLY A 763 -32.37 -1.74 3.23
C GLY A 763 -31.87 -2.99 2.51
N PHE A 764 -31.16 -2.83 1.39
CA PHE A 764 -30.49 -3.91 0.67
C PHE A 764 -29.33 -4.51 1.48
N SER A 765 -28.51 -3.70 2.15
CA SER A 765 -27.48 -4.20 3.07
C SER A 765 -28.07 -5.01 4.24
N HIS A 766 -29.25 -4.63 4.74
CA HIS A 766 -30.00 -5.44 5.71
C HIS A 766 -30.55 -6.74 5.13
N SER A 767 -30.99 -6.77 3.86
CA SER A 767 -31.62 -7.95 3.26
C SER A 767 -30.63 -9.08 3.01
N LEU A 768 -29.38 -8.75 2.68
CA LEU A 768 -28.26 -9.70 2.58
C LEU A 768 -28.00 -10.46 3.90
N GLN A 769 -28.34 -9.87 5.05
CA GLN A 769 -28.23 -10.49 6.37
C GLN A 769 -29.59 -10.97 6.94
N ARG A 770 -30.65 -11.03 6.10
CA ARG A 770 -32.03 -11.41 6.50
C ARG A 770 -32.63 -10.55 7.63
N HIS A 771 -32.16 -9.31 7.81
CA HIS A 771 -32.74 -8.34 8.76
C HIS A 771 -34.05 -7.75 8.20
N PHE A 772 -35.09 -8.58 8.11
CA PHE A 772 -36.28 -8.30 7.31
C PHE A 772 -37.10 -7.09 7.81
N ALA A 773 -37.16 -6.85 9.12
CA ALA A 773 -37.90 -5.73 9.69
C ALA A 773 -37.24 -4.39 9.32
N GLU A 774 -35.91 -4.34 9.42
CA GLU A 774 -35.08 -3.22 9.02
C GLU A 774 -35.14 -3.00 7.51
N THR A 775 -35.01 -4.04 6.68
CA THR A 775 -35.20 -3.94 5.23
C THR A 775 -36.57 -3.37 4.86
N THR A 776 -37.65 -3.83 5.50
CA THR A 776 -39.01 -3.32 5.26
C THR A 776 -39.08 -1.82 5.56
N ARG A 777 -38.65 -1.42 6.75
CA ARG A 777 -38.61 -0.03 7.21
C ARG A 777 -37.80 0.87 6.27
N GLU A 778 -36.63 0.44 5.84
CA GLU A 778 -35.77 1.25 4.99
C GLU A 778 -36.31 1.36 3.56
N PHE A 779 -37.01 0.33 3.04
CA PHE A 779 -37.76 0.47 1.79
C PHE A 779 -39.01 1.35 1.92
N ASP A 780 -39.64 1.41 3.10
CA ASP A 780 -40.72 2.37 3.41
C ASP A 780 -40.22 3.81 3.47
N LEU A 781 -39.04 4.04 4.06
CA LEU A 781 -38.39 5.35 4.03
C LEU A 781 -37.93 5.74 2.61
N ALA A 782 -37.35 4.80 1.85
CA ALA A 782 -36.95 5.04 0.47
C ALA A 782 -38.12 5.49 -0.42
N ASP A 783 -39.26 4.78 -0.35
CA ASP A 783 -40.43 5.09 -1.16
C ASP A 783 -41.10 6.41 -0.75
N ARG A 784 -41.10 6.72 0.56
CA ARG A 784 -41.65 7.95 1.13
C ARG A 784 -40.80 9.19 0.81
N GLU A 785 -39.48 9.07 0.84
CA GLU A 785 -38.55 10.13 0.43
C GLU A 785 -38.65 10.38 -1.07
N LEU A 786 -38.78 9.32 -1.89
CA LEU A 786 -38.93 9.43 -3.35
C LEU A 786 -40.24 10.15 -3.76
N GLY A 787 -41.28 10.02 -2.94
CA GLY A 787 -42.53 10.78 -3.03
C GLY A 787 -43.38 10.44 -4.26
N GLU A 788 -43.92 11.48 -4.90
CA GLU A 788 -44.70 11.43 -6.14
C GLU A 788 -43.92 12.10 -7.29
N PRO A 789 -44.06 11.65 -8.55
CA PRO A 789 -43.28 12.17 -9.67
C PRO A 789 -43.71 13.59 -10.04
N SER A 790 -42.83 14.57 -9.83
CA SER A 790 -43.06 15.97 -10.21
C SER A 790 -43.27 16.17 -11.71
N ASP A 791 -42.72 15.27 -12.53
CA ASP A 791 -43.01 15.12 -13.96
C ASP A 791 -43.12 13.62 -14.28
N LYS A 792 -44.20 13.23 -14.95
CA LYS A 792 -44.47 11.85 -15.39
C LYS A 792 -43.48 11.35 -16.46
N GLN A 793 -42.65 12.21 -17.04
CA GLN A 793 -41.61 11.85 -18.01
C GLN A 793 -40.21 11.64 -17.41
N ARG A 794 -39.98 11.92 -16.12
CA ARG A 794 -38.64 11.84 -15.51
C ARG A 794 -38.14 10.39 -15.38
N ALA A 795 -37.20 10.00 -16.24
CA ALA A 795 -36.70 8.62 -16.34
C ALA A 795 -36.06 8.11 -15.03
N ASP A 796 -35.08 8.82 -14.48
CA ASP A 796 -34.34 8.42 -13.27
C ASP A 796 -35.24 8.23 -12.04
N TRP A 797 -36.35 8.98 -11.96
CA TRP A 797 -37.35 8.79 -10.89
C TRP A 797 -38.09 7.45 -11.04
N TRP A 798 -38.51 7.11 -12.27
CA TRP A 798 -39.14 5.82 -12.55
C TRP A 798 -38.17 4.66 -12.37
N GLU A 799 -36.90 4.80 -12.76
CA GLU A 799 -35.87 3.77 -12.57
C GLU A 799 -35.68 3.45 -11.08
N GLU A 800 -35.54 4.48 -10.23
CA GLU A 800 -35.39 4.31 -8.78
C GLU A 800 -36.67 3.76 -8.13
N LYS A 801 -37.87 4.26 -8.52
CA LYS A 801 -39.17 3.75 -8.05
C LYS A 801 -39.31 2.26 -8.36
N VAL A 802 -39.04 1.86 -9.60
CA VAL A 802 -39.06 0.45 -10.04
C VAL A 802 -38.04 -0.38 -9.25
N TRP A 803 -36.85 0.15 -8.99
CA TRP A 803 -35.84 -0.56 -8.20
C TRP A 803 -36.34 -0.83 -6.76
N ILE A 804 -36.89 0.16 -6.06
CA ILE A 804 -37.45 -0.01 -4.71
C ILE A 804 -38.52 -1.12 -4.69
N GLN A 805 -39.43 -1.14 -5.66
CA GLN A 805 -40.47 -2.18 -5.71
C GLN A 805 -39.91 -3.57 -6.05
N LEU A 806 -38.87 -3.67 -6.88
CA LEU A 806 -38.21 -4.95 -7.19
C LEU A 806 -37.45 -5.53 -6.00
N GLU A 807 -36.82 -4.71 -5.15
CA GLU A 807 -36.21 -5.22 -3.91
C GLU A 807 -37.27 -5.62 -2.88
N ARG A 808 -38.42 -4.93 -2.82
CA ARG A 808 -39.58 -5.35 -2.00
C ARG A 808 -40.17 -6.68 -2.46
N MET A 809 -40.38 -6.88 -3.77
CA MET A 809 -40.84 -8.17 -4.30
C MET A 809 -39.85 -9.31 -3.99
N HIS A 810 -38.54 -9.01 -3.99
CA HIS A 810 -37.50 -9.96 -3.59
C HIS A 810 -37.49 -10.23 -2.08
N LEU A 811 -37.70 -9.21 -1.23
CA LEU A 811 -37.92 -9.37 0.21
C LEU A 811 -39.10 -10.30 0.50
N PHE A 812 -40.28 -10.04 -0.11
CA PHE A 812 -41.47 -10.86 0.09
C PHE A 812 -41.27 -12.32 -0.33
N TYR A 813 -40.50 -12.58 -1.40
CA TYR A 813 -40.08 -13.93 -1.77
C TYR A 813 -39.30 -14.64 -0.65
N TRP A 814 -38.32 -13.95 -0.04
CA TRP A 814 -37.55 -14.50 1.10
C TRP A 814 -38.34 -14.65 2.40
N GLN A 815 -39.48 -13.96 2.53
CA GLN A 815 -40.42 -14.11 3.65
C GLN A 815 -41.56 -15.11 3.37
N GLY A 816 -41.64 -15.70 2.17
CA GLY A 816 -42.77 -16.53 1.75
C GLY A 816 -44.09 -15.77 1.54
N MET A 817 -44.06 -14.44 1.51
CA MET A 817 -45.22 -13.54 1.38
C MET A 817 -45.68 -13.41 -0.08
N VAL A 818 -46.00 -14.55 -0.70
CA VAL A 818 -46.30 -14.69 -2.13
C VAL A 818 -47.54 -13.92 -2.56
N LYS A 819 -48.49 -13.69 -1.64
CA LYS A 819 -49.71 -12.93 -1.92
C LYS A 819 -49.39 -11.44 -2.06
N GLU A 820 -48.71 -10.86 -1.08
CA GLU A 820 -48.29 -9.46 -1.02
C GLU A 820 -47.34 -9.13 -2.18
N MET A 821 -46.47 -10.09 -2.52
CA MET A 821 -45.61 -10.08 -3.70
C MET A 821 -46.38 -9.95 -5.02
N ARG A 822 -47.55 -10.60 -5.16
CA ARG A 822 -48.43 -10.48 -6.34
C ARG A 822 -49.24 -9.20 -6.35
N GLU A 823 -49.82 -8.81 -5.21
CA GLU A 823 -50.56 -7.55 -5.09
C GLU A 823 -49.67 -6.36 -5.47
N LEU A 824 -48.40 -6.37 -5.04
CA LEU A 824 -47.40 -5.39 -5.47
C LEU A 824 -47.01 -5.54 -6.96
N ALA A 825 -46.83 -6.77 -7.45
CA ALA A 825 -46.48 -7.01 -8.84
C ALA A 825 -47.55 -6.48 -9.80
N ASP A 826 -48.83 -6.68 -9.50
CA ASP A 826 -49.95 -6.22 -10.33
C ASP A 826 -50.17 -4.71 -10.24
N GLN A 827 -49.93 -4.09 -9.08
CA GLN A 827 -49.94 -2.63 -8.92
C GLN A 827 -48.92 -1.93 -9.84
N PHE A 828 -47.72 -2.51 -10.01
CA PHE A 828 -46.63 -1.91 -10.78
C PHE A 828 -46.40 -2.54 -12.17
N ARG A 829 -47.18 -3.55 -12.57
CA ARG A 829 -47.01 -4.31 -13.82
C ARG A 829 -46.89 -3.43 -15.06
N SER A 830 -47.81 -2.48 -15.24
CA SER A 830 -47.82 -1.55 -16.38
C SER A 830 -46.61 -0.59 -16.35
N VAL A 831 -46.34 0.00 -15.19
CA VAL A 831 -45.20 0.90 -14.95
C VAL A 831 -43.88 0.24 -15.33
N ILE A 832 -43.64 -1.00 -14.87
CA ILE A 832 -42.39 -1.71 -15.12
C ILE A 832 -42.23 -2.07 -16.60
N ILE A 833 -43.32 -2.44 -17.28
CA ILE A 833 -43.31 -2.74 -18.72
C ILE A 833 -43.06 -1.47 -19.55
N GLU A 834 -43.69 -0.34 -19.21
CA GLU A 834 -43.56 0.91 -19.96
C GLU A 834 -42.28 1.71 -19.66
N ARG A 835 -41.78 1.66 -18.42
CA ARG A 835 -40.75 2.57 -17.90
C ARG A 835 -39.50 1.88 -17.36
N GLY A 836 -39.58 0.60 -17.02
CA GLY A 836 -38.44 -0.15 -16.48
C GLY A 836 -37.36 -0.39 -17.52
N ALA A 837 -36.09 -0.25 -17.11
CA ALA A 837 -34.95 -0.65 -17.91
C ALA A 837 -35.02 -2.15 -18.25
N ALA A 838 -34.37 -2.59 -19.35
CA ALA A 838 -34.49 -3.98 -19.81
C ALA A 838 -34.14 -5.02 -18.73
N TRP A 839 -33.09 -4.77 -17.93
CA TRP A 839 -32.72 -5.63 -16.80
C TRP A 839 -33.77 -5.61 -15.67
N GLN A 840 -34.45 -4.49 -15.44
CA GLN A 840 -35.55 -4.40 -14.47
C GLN A 840 -36.78 -5.20 -14.96
N ARG A 841 -37.08 -5.16 -16.26
CA ARG A 841 -38.14 -6.00 -16.87
C ARG A 841 -37.83 -7.48 -16.76
N ALA A 842 -36.58 -7.88 -17.03
CA ALA A 842 -36.12 -9.26 -16.84
C ALA A 842 -36.25 -9.71 -15.38
N ARG A 843 -35.75 -8.90 -14.43
CA ARG A 843 -35.83 -9.17 -12.99
C ARG A 843 -37.27 -9.24 -12.49
N PHE A 844 -38.17 -8.40 -13.02
CA PHE A 844 -39.61 -8.44 -12.72
C PHE A 844 -40.24 -9.76 -13.17
N LEU A 845 -40.04 -10.16 -14.43
CA LEU A 845 -40.61 -11.38 -14.99
C LEU A 845 -40.08 -12.64 -14.29
N LYS A 846 -38.78 -12.69 -13.97
CA LYS A 846 -38.16 -13.73 -13.13
C LYS A 846 -38.84 -13.83 -11.76
N THR A 847 -39.01 -12.68 -11.10
CA THR A 847 -39.60 -12.60 -9.75
C THR A 847 -41.08 -12.99 -9.76
N LEU A 848 -41.84 -12.58 -10.78
CA LEU A 848 -43.23 -13.01 -10.95
C LEU A 848 -43.33 -14.53 -11.22
N ALA A 849 -42.46 -15.10 -12.05
CA ALA A 849 -42.43 -16.54 -12.32
C ALA A 849 -42.15 -17.35 -11.03
N LEU A 850 -41.21 -16.91 -10.19
CA LEU A 850 -40.99 -17.49 -8.86
C LEU A 850 -42.23 -17.42 -7.96
N SER A 851 -43.00 -16.32 -8.01
CA SER A 851 -44.27 -16.20 -7.26
C SER A 851 -45.35 -17.19 -7.71
N LEU A 852 -45.31 -17.67 -8.96
CA LEU A 852 -46.19 -18.74 -9.44
C LEU A 852 -45.66 -20.13 -9.03
N LEU A 853 -44.34 -20.32 -9.05
CA LEU A 853 -43.70 -21.57 -8.64
C LEU A 853 -43.93 -21.88 -7.14
N MET A 854 -43.81 -20.88 -6.26
CA MET A 854 -43.99 -21.06 -4.82
C MET A 854 -45.44 -21.38 -4.42
N ASP A 855 -46.40 -20.61 -4.94
CA ASP A 855 -47.85 -20.78 -4.70
C ASP A 855 -48.38 -22.14 -5.19
N SER A 856 -47.85 -22.63 -6.33
CA SER A 856 -48.15 -23.97 -6.85
C SER A 856 -47.40 -25.09 -6.13
N ARG A 857 -46.68 -24.83 -5.03
CA ARG A 857 -45.79 -25.77 -4.33
C ARG A 857 -44.86 -26.52 -5.29
N PHE A 858 -44.21 -25.78 -6.19
CA PHE A 858 -43.37 -26.30 -7.27
C PHE A 858 -44.11 -27.30 -8.19
N GLN A 859 -45.34 -26.97 -8.58
CA GLN A 859 -46.10 -27.61 -9.67
C GLN A 859 -46.45 -26.54 -10.73
N PRO A 860 -45.43 -25.97 -11.43
CA PRO A 860 -45.60 -24.76 -12.24
C PRO A 860 -46.55 -24.96 -13.41
N SER A 861 -47.36 -23.94 -13.68
CA SER A 861 -48.22 -23.88 -14.87
C SER A 861 -47.44 -23.50 -16.13
N LEU A 862 -48.03 -23.72 -17.31
CA LEU A 862 -47.48 -23.25 -18.59
C LEU A 862 -47.25 -21.72 -18.61
N GLU A 863 -48.05 -20.95 -17.87
CA GLU A 863 -47.85 -19.50 -17.69
C GLU A 863 -46.57 -19.19 -16.90
N CYS A 864 -46.23 -19.99 -15.89
CA CYS A 864 -44.98 -19.86 -15.12
C CYS A 864 -43.75 -20.11 -16.03
N VAL A 865 -43.80 -21.14 -16.88
CA VAL A 865 -42.76 -21.43 -17.88
C VAL A 865 -42.63 -20.27 -18.88
N GLU A 866 -43.74 -19.79 -19.44
CA GLU A 866 -43.73 -18.69 -20.42
C GLU A 866 -43.23 -17.37 -19.82
N LEU A 867 -43.57 -17.04 -18.58
CA LEU A 867 -43.04 -15.86 -17.88
C LEU A 867 -41.53 -15.97 -17.65
N ALA A 868 -41.01 -17.15 -17.32
CA ALA A 868 -39.57 -17.37 -17.19
C ALA A 868 -38.82 -17.30 -18.54
N ARG A 869 -39.42 -17.82 -19.63
CA ARG A 869 -38.86 -17.70 -20.99
C ARG A 869 -38.82 -16.24 -21.46
N ARG A 870 -39.88 -15.48 -21.20
CA ARG A 870 -39.93 -14.02 -21.46
C ARG A 870 -38.94 -13.23 -20.59
N ALA A 871 -38.65 -13.69 -19.38
CA ALA A 871 -37.60 -13.10 -18.55
C ALA A 871 -36.22 -13.27 -19.20
N VAL A 872 -35.89 -14.46 -19.72
CA VAL A 872 -34.61 -14.72 -20.42
C VAL A 872 -34.45 -13.77 -21.59
N ALA A 873 -35.45 -13.69 -22.48
CA ALA A 873 -35.41 -12.79 -23.64
C ALA A 873 -35.22 -11.31 -23.25
N ALA A 874 -35.91 -10.83 -22.21
CA ALA A 874 -35.73 -9.47 -21.69
C ALA A 874 -34.33 -9.25 -21.07
N SER A 875 -33.67 -10.30 -20.59
CA SER A 875 -32.30 -10.23 -20.08
C SER A 875 -31.25 -10.23 -21.19
N GLU A 876 -31.55 -10.87 -22.32
CA GLU A 876 -30.73 -10.83 -23.54
C GLU A 876 -30.80 -9.44 -24.18
N GLU A 877 -31.98 -8.81 -24.26
CA GLU A 877 -32.14 -7.38 -24.62
C GLU A 877 -31.27 -6.45 -23.75
N ALA A 878 -31.13 -6.78 -22.47
CA ALA A 878 -30.46 -5.93 -21.49
C ALA A 878 -28.93 -5.96 -21.57
N ASN A 879 -28.34 -6.98 -22.20
CA ASN A 879 -26.89 -7.27 -22.18
C ASN A 879 -26.26 -7.19 -20.77
N ASN A 880 -27.03 -7.61 -19.75
CA ASN A 880 -26.62 -7.63 -18.35
C ASN A 880 -26.39 -9.09 -17.93
N LEU A 881 -25.13 -9.55 -18.00
CA LEU A 881 -24.80 -10.94 -17.72
C LEU A 881 -25.15 -11.35 -16.29
N ALA A 882 -25.02 -10.46 -15.30
CA ALA A 882 -25.30 -10.76 -13.89
C ALA A 882 -26.79 -11.13 -13.66
N GLU A 883 -27.72 -10.34 -14.23
CA GLU A 883 -29.14 -10.69 -14.21
C GLU A 883 -29.39 -11.96 -15.06
N ALA A 884 -28.75 -12.08 -16.23
CA ALA A 884 -28.93 -13.22 -17.12
C ALA A 884 -28.61 -14.58 -16.49
N VAL A 885 -27.59 -14.67 -15.61
CA VAL A 885 -27.27 -15.92 -14.91
C VAL A 885 -28.44 -16.37 -14.03
N HIS A 886 -28.97 -15.45 -13.20
CA HIS A 886 -30.09 -15.74 -12.32
C HIS A 886 -31.37 -16.07 -13.10
N VAL A 887 -31.64 -15.38 -14.21
CA VAL A 887 -32.84 -15.60 -15.01
C VAL A 887 -32.80 -16.95 -15.74
N ASN A 888 -31.66 -17.32 -16.35
CA ASN A 888 -31.49 -18.63 -16.99
C ASN A 888 -31.56 -19.78 -15.97
N PHE A 889 -31.01 -19.59 -14.77
CA PHE A 889 -31.13 -20.55 -13.68
C PHE A 889 -32.59 -20.76 -13.26
N VAL A 890 -33.35 -19.68 -13.06
CA VAL A 890 -34.78 -19.75 -12.68
C VAL A 890 -35.62 -20.42 -13.76
N LEU A 891 -35.33 -20.20 -15.05
CA LEU A 891 -36.00 -20.94 -16.12
C LEU A 891 -35.75 -22.44 -16.03
N GLY A 892 -34.48 -22.87 -15.91
CA GLY A 892 -34.14 -24.29 -15.81
C GLY A 892 -34.71 -24.97 -14.55
N LEU A 893 -34.83 -24.24 -13.44
CA LEU A 893 -35.53 -24.69 -12.23
C LEU A 893 -37.03 -24.92 -12.49
N ILE A 894 -37.70 -23.99 -13.18
CA ILE A 894 -39.13 -24.07 -13.50
C ILE A 894 -39.39 -25.21 -14.50
N GLU A 895 -38.58 -25.35 -15.55
CA GLU A 895 -38.68 -26.43 -16.54
C GLU A 895 -38.48 -27.82 -15.90
N LEU A 896 -37.59 -27.95 -14.90
CA LEU A 896 -37.37 -29.20 -14.15
C LEU A 896 -38.63 -29.67 -13.39
N PHE A 897 -39.34 -28.73 -12.76
CA PHE A 897 -40.56 -29.02 -12.01
C PHE A 897 -41.80 -29.15 -12.91
N HIS A 898 -41.85 -28.45 -14.06
CA HIS A 898 -42.88 -28.66 -15.08
C HIS A 898 -42.78 -30.05 -15.73
N GLY A 899 -41.55 -30.56 -15.90
CA GLY A 899 -41.26 -31.86 -16.50
C GLY A 899 -40.50 -31.81 -17.83
N ASP A 900 -40.06 -30.63 -18.27
CA ASP A 900 -39.25 -30.43 -19.47
C ASP A 900 -37.77 -30.73 -19.18
N LEU A 901 -37.50 -31.95 -18.72
CA LEU A 901 -36.23 -32.34 -18.08
C LEU A 901 -34.97 -32.10 -18.95
N ARG A 902 -35.12 -32.15 -20.29
CA ARG A 902 -34.01 -31.90 -21.23
C ARG A 902 -33.69 -30.42 -21.32
N ASP A 903 -34.72 -29.60 -21.51
CA ASP A 903 -34.63 -28.14 -21.57
C ASP A 903 -34.04 -27.63 -20.26
N ALA A 904 -34.56 -28.10 -19.12
CA ALA A 904 -34.03 -27.82 -17.78
C ALA A 904 -32.52 -28.11 -17.63
N ALA A 905 -32.06 -29.28 -18.09
CA ALA A 905 -30.64 -29.66 -18.06
C ALA A 905 -29.77 -28.77 -18.99
N GLU A 906 -30.34 -28.26 -20.07
CA GLU A 906 -29.69 -27.32 -20.99
C GLU A 906 -29.66 -25.89 -20.44
N GLN A 907 -30.77 -25.35 -19.92
CA GLN A 907 -30.84 -23.98 -19.38
C GLN A 907 -30.00 -23.85 -18.12
N CYS A 908 -30.07 -24.80 -17.18
CA CYS A 908 -29.14 -24.83 -16.05
C CYS A 908 -27.69 -25.05 -16.52
N GLY A 909 -27.47 -25.65 -17.69
CA GLY A 909 -26.14 -25.78 -18.32
C GLY A 909 -25.62 -24.47 -18.93
N LYS A 910 -26.49 -23.63 -19.49
CA LYS A 910 -26.18 -22.26 -19.92
C LYS A 910 -25.92 -21.37 -18.70
N ALA A 911 -26.81 -21.43 -17.71
CA ALA A 911 -26.67 -20.72 -16.44
C ALA A 911 -25.39 -21.11 -15.71
N PHE A 912 -25.00 -22.39 -15.70
CA PHE A 912 -23.71 -22.84 -15.16
C PHE A 912 -22.53 -22.16 -15.85
N LYS A 913 -22.47 -22.17 -17.19
CA LYS A 913 -21.39 -21.51 -17.96
C LYS A 913 -21.35 -19.99 -17.76
N MET A 914 -22.52 -19.37 -17.62
CA MET A 914 -22.63 -17.95 -17.25
C MET A 914 -22.14 -17.73 -15.80
N ALA A 915 -22.46 -18.64 -14.87
CA ALA A 915 -22.02 -18.60 -13.48
C ALA A 915 -20.52 -18.90 -13.31
N GLU A 916 -19.90 -19.65 -14.21
CA GLU A 916 -18.43 -19.79 -14.32
C GLU A 916 -17.79 -18.47 -14.79
N ARG A 917 -18.41 -17.81 -15.78
CA ARG A 917 -17.99 -16.52 -16.35
C ARG A 917 -18.21 -15.30 -15.44
N THR A 918 -19.22 -15.30 -14.58
CA THR A 918 -19.38 -14.32 -13.48
C THR A 918 -18.73 -14.80 -12.19
N GLY A 919 -18.30 -16.07 -12.16
CA GLY A 919 -17.75 -16.83 -11.05
C GLY A 919 -18.55 -16.72 -9.75
N ASP A 920 -19.88 -16.69 -9.86
CA ASP A 920 -20.80 -16.89 -8.74
C ASP A 920 -20.77 -18.38 -8.34
N LEU A 921 -20.01 -18.70 -7.30
CA LEU A 921 -19.82 -20.08 -6.81
C LEU A 921 -21.12 -20.68 -6.25
N VAL A 922 -21.98 -19.86 -5.63
CA VAL A 922 -23.27 -20.29 -5.06
C VAL A 922 -24.22 -20.68 -6.19
N LEU A 923 -24.24 -19.91 -7.28
CA LEU A 923 -25.07 -20.20 -8.45
C LEU A 923 -24.48 -21.32 -9.32
N GLN A 924 -23.16 -21.50 -9.36
CA GLN A 924 -22.54 -22.71 -9.92
C GLN A 924 -23.00 -23.96 -9.18
N ALA A 925 -22.93 -23.99 -7.83
CA ALA A 925 -23.38 -25.12 -7.02
C ALA A 925 -24.87 -25.45 -7.28
N ARG A 926 -25.73 -24.42 -7.29
CA ARG A 926 -27.14 -24.56 -7.65
C ARG A 926 -27.35 -25.14 -9.05
N CYS A 927 -26.68 -24.60 -10.06
CA CYS A 927 -26.81 -25.08 -11.44
C CYS A 927 -26.33 -26.53 -11.61
N LEU A 928 -25.24 -26.94 -10.93
CA LEU A 928 -24.81 -28.35 -10.90
C LEU A 928 -25.85 -29.25 -10.24
N THR A 929 -26.41 -28.82 -9.09
CA THR A 929 -27.41 -29.58 -8.34
C THR A 929 -28.64 -29.91 -9.20
N TYR A 930 -29.29 -28.89 -9.76
CA TYR A 930 -30.53 -29.10 -10.50
C TYR A 930 -30.29 -29.79 -11.85
N ARG A 931 -29.07 -29.74 -12.41
CA ARG A 931 -28.66 -30.61 -13.53
C ARG A 931 -28.51 -32.07 -13.10
N ALA A 932 -27.94 -32.35 -11.93
CA ALA A 932 -27.89 -33.71 -11.39
C ALA A 932 -29.30 -34.30 -11.17
N VAL A 933 -30.25 -33.49 -10.66
CA VAL A 933 -31.67 -33.87 -10.55
C VAL A 933 -32.30 -34.08 -11.93
N ALA A 934 -32.05 -33.19 -12.90
CA ALA A 934 -32.56 -33.36 -14.27
C ALA A 934 -32.05 -34.66 -14.93
N TYR A 935 -30.75 -34.97 -14.80
CA TYR A 935 -30.17 -36.22 -15.31
C TYR A 935 -30.68 -37.46 -14.58
N ARG A 936 -30.92 -37.39 -13.25
CA ARG A 936 -31.62 -38.44 -12.49
C ARG A 936 -32.99 -38.74 -13.10
N ARG A 937 -33.82 -37.72 -13.29
CA ARG A 937 -35.16 -37.90 -13.85
C ARG A 937 -35.11 -38.37 -15.31
N LEU A 938 -34.08 -38.00 -16.08
CA LEU A 938 -33.82 -38.50 -17.44
C LEU A 938 -33.27 -39.93 -17.52
N ASP A 939 -33.04 -40.60 -16.39
CA ASP A 939 -32.39 -41.91 -16.26
C ASP A 939 -30.91 -41.96 -16.73
N ASP A 940 -30.24 -40.82 -16.74
CA ASP A 940 -28.83 -40.66 -17.15
C ASP A 940 -27.89 -40.76 -15.93
N VAL A 941 -27.73 -42.00 -15.44
CA VAL A 941 -26.93 -42.31 -14.24
C VAL A 941 -25.50 -41.73 -14.28
N PRO A 942 -24.70 -41.89 -15.36
CA PRO A 942 -23.33 -41.39 -15.39
C PRO A 942 -23.26 -39.86 -15.28
N ARG A 943 -24.17 -39.13 -15.94
CA ARG A 943 -24.20 -37.66 -15.80
C ARG A 943 -24.73 -37.23 -14.43
N CYS A 944 -25.75 -37.92 -13.90
CA CYS A 944 -26.26 -37.65 -12.56
C CYS A 944 -25.14 -37.75 -11.51
N ARG A 945 -24.41 -38.88 -11.47
CA ARG A 945 -23.27 -39.08 -10.57
C ARG A 945 -22.21 -37.98 -10.77
N THR A 946 -21.80 -37.73 -12.02
CA THR A 946 -20.77 -36.72 -12.36
C THR A 946 -21.12 -35.30 -11.89
N GLU A 947 -22.35 -34.83 -12.07
CA GLU A 947 -22.72 -33.48 -11.64
C GLU A 947 -23.00 -33.41 -10.13
N ALA A 948 -23.47 -34.51 -9.51
CA ALA A 948 -23.67 -34.59 -8.06
C ALA A 948 -22.33 -34.63 -7.28
N GLU A 949 -21.30 -35.33 -7.78
CA GLU A 949 -19.95 -35.32 -7.20
C GLU A 949 -19.34 -33.91 -7.17
N LYS A 950 -19.46 -33.16 -8.28
CA LYS A 950 -19.05 -31.74 -8.33
C LYS A 950 -19.88 -30.87 -7.39
N THR A 951 -21.18 -31.13 -7.31
CA THR A 951 -22.09 -30.41 -6.41
C THR A 951 -21.65 -30.58 -4.95
N LEU A 952 -21.34 -31.82 -4.54
CA LEU A 952 -20.93 -32.13 -3.17
C LEU A 952 -19.69 -31.33 -2.76
N VAL A 953 -18.61 -31.40 -3.56
CA VAL A 953 -17.35 -30.69 -3.28
C VAL A 953 -17.56 -29.18 -3.16
N LEU A 954 -18.33 -28.58 -4.07
CA LEU A 954 -18.55 -27.12 -4.08
C LEU A 954 -19.52 -26.68 -2.96
N ALA A 955 -20.56 -27.46 -2.67
CA ALA A 955 -21.51 -27.17 -1.61
C ALA A 955 -20.89 -27.33 -0.21
N GLU A 956 -19.98 -28.30 -0.01
CA GLU A 956 -19.21 -28.45 1.23
C GLU A 956 -18.24 -27.27 1.44
N GLN A 957 -17.53 -26.84 0.39
CA GLN A 957 -16.67 -25.64 0.43
C GLN A 957 -17.47 -24.38 0.80
N LEU A 958 -18.69 -24.23 0.28
CA LEU A 958 -19.57 -23.09 0.54
C LEU A 958 -20.45 -23.25 1.79
N LYS A 959 -20.37 -24.39 2.50
CA LYS A 959 -21.19 -24.74 3.67
C LYS A 959 -22.72 -24.72 3.40
N MET A 960 -23.12 -25.01 2.17
CA MET A 960 -24.50 -25.02 1.70
C MET A 960 -25.17 -26.38 2.04
N VAL A 961 -25.51 -26.57 3.32
CA VAL A 961 -26.00 -27.84 3.90
C VAL A 961 -27.14 -28.49 3.09
N GLU A 962 -28.09 -27.68 2.64
CA GLU A 962 -29.26 -28.12 1.88
C GLU A 962 -28.86 -28.69 0.50
N TYR A 963 -27.80 -28.15 -0.10
CA TYR A 963 -27.25 -28.60 -1.38
C TYR A 963 -26.26 -29.78 -1.22
N VAL A 964 -25.54 -29.88 -0.11
CA VAL A 964 -24.77 -31.08 0.28
C VAL A 964 -25.70 -32.29 0.38
N ALA A 965 -26.86 -32.11 1.02
CA ALA A 965 -27.89 -33.15 1.12
C ALA A 965 -28.53 -33.48 -0.24
N MET A 966 -28.85 -32.49 -1.10
CA MET A 966 -29.31 -32.76 -2.48
C MET A 966 -28.28 -33.55 -3.30
N ALA A 967 -26.98 -33.28 -3.12
CA ALA A 967 -25.91 -34.03 -3.78
C ALA A 967 -25.88 -35.49 -3.29
N LYS A 968 -25.85 -35.72 -1.97
CA LYS A 968 -25.87 -37.08 -1.39
C LYS A 968 -27.11 -37.87 -1.78
N ALA A 969 -28.30 -37.27 -1.78
CA ALA A 969 -29.53 -37.91 -2.24
C ALA A 969 -29.55 -38.22 -3.75
N SER A 970 -28.80 -37.47 -4.56
CA SER A 970 -28.61 -37.77 -6.00
C SER A 970 -27.64 -38.93 -6.21
N LEU A 971 -26.52 -38.95 -5.46
CA LEU A 971 -25.55 -40.04 -5.46
C LEU A 971 -26.15 -41.34 -4.93
N ALA A 972 -27.00 -41.29 -3.91
CA ALA A 972 -27.73 -42.44 -3.38
C ALA A 972 -28.58 -43.15 -4.46
N TRP A 973 -29.27 -42.38 -5.30
CA TRP A 973 -30.01 -42.94 -6.44
C TRP A 973 -29.05 -43.52 -7.49
N ALA A 974 -27.94 -42.85 -7.82
CA ALA A 974 -26.96 -43.38 -8.76
C ALA A 974 -26.37 -44.73 -8.29
N ALA A 975 -25.95 -44.81 -7.03
CA ALA A 975 -25.49 -46.03 -6.38
C ALA A 975 -26.55 -47.15 -6.40
N TRP A 976 -27.81 -46.82 -6.11
CA TRP A 976 -28.92 -47.78 -6.20
C TRP A 976 -29.13 -48.31 -7.64
N ARG A 977 -29.09 -47.42 -8.65
CA ARG A 977 -29.19 -47.82 -10.07
C ARG A 977 -28.00 -48.66 -10.54
N GLU A 978 -26.82 -48.43 -9.97
CA GLU A 978 -25.59 -49.24 -10.14
C GLU A 978 -25.60 -50.55 -9.33
N LYS A 979 -26.63 -50.76 -8.48
CA LYS A 979 -26.84 -51.89 -7.57
C LYS A 979 -25.91 -51.95 -6.34
N ASN A 980 -25.28 -50.83 -5.98
CA ASN A 980 -24.61 -50.69 -4.68
C ASN A 980 -25.60 -50.22 -3.62
N GLU A 981 -26.45 -51.14 -3.13
CA GLU A 981 -27.49 -50.80 -2.15
C GLU A 981 -26.93 -50.24 -0.82
N GLY A 982 -25.71 -50.62 -0.41
CA GLY A 982 -25.10 -50.14 0.82
C GLY A 982 -24.72 -48.66 0.76
N GLU A 983 -24.00 -48.25 -0.30
CA GLU A 983 -23.70 -46.84 -0.59
C GLU A 983 -24.99 -46.02 -0.74
N ALA A 984 -26.03 -46.60 -1.35
CA ALA A 984 -27.33 -45.95 -1.51
C ALA A 984 -28.06 -45.71 -0.17
N GLU A 985 -28.12 -46.70 0.72
CA GLU A 985 -28.76 -46.56 2.03
C GLU A 985 -28.00 -45.58 2.93
N GLU A 986 -26.66 -45.60 2.91
CA GLU A 986 -25.80 -44.69 3.66
C GLU A 986 -26.01 -43.24 3.21
N LEU A 987 -25.83 -42.95 1.92
CA LEU A 987 -25.95 -41.59 1.37
C LEU A 987 -27.37 -41.01 1.48
N ALA A 988 -28.41 -41.84 1.32
CA ALA A 988 -29.80 -41.40 1.51
C ALA A 988 -30.10 -41.07 2.98
N SER A 989 -29.61 -41.91 3.92
CA SER A 989 -29.79 -41.67 5.36
C SER A 989 -29.03 -40.42 5.83
N GLU A 990 -27.84 -40.16 5.27
CA GLU A 990 -27.11 -38.92 5.54
C GLU A 990 -27.83 -37.68 4.99
N ALA A 991 -28.42 -37.76 3.79
CA ALA A 991 -29.15 -36.62 3.21
C ALA A 991 -30.37 -36.22 4.05
N LEU A 992 -31.19 -37.19 4.46
CA LEU A 992 -32.35 -36.95 5.35
C LEU A 992 -31.89 -36.37 6.70
N LYS A 993 -30.84 -36.94 7.30
CA LYS A 993 -30.27 -36.44 8.56
C LYS A 993 -29.75 -34.99 8.47
N LEU A 994 -29.27 -34.56 7.31
CA LEU A 994 -28.85 -33.18 7.08
C LEU A 994 -30.07 -32.25 6.94
N TRP A 995 -31.09 -32.60 6.14
CA TRP A 995 -32.30 -31.78 5.99
C TRP A 995 -33.13 -31.68 7.27
N HIS A 996 -33.28 -32.78 8.02
CA HIS A 996 -33.96 -32.81 9.33
C HIS A 996 -33.14 -32.16 10.46
N GLY A 997 -31.88 -31.82 10.20
CA GLY A 997 -30.99 -31.09 11.10
C GLY A 997 -30.97 -29.57 10.89
N MET A 998 -31.77 -29.04 9.96
CA MET A 998 -31.89 -27.60 9.67
C MET A 998 -33.00 -26.94 10.51
N ASP A 999 -32.81 -25.67 10.87
CA ASP A 999 -33.84 -24.86 11.57
C ASP A 999 -35.12 -24.70 10.71
N ASP A 1000 -34.95 -24.55 9.39
CA ASP A 1000 -36.00 -24.60 8.37
C ASP A 1000 -35.82 -25.89 7.52
N PRO A 1001 -36.61 -26.96 7.74
CA PRO A 1001 -36.47 -28.21 6.99
C PRO A 1001 -36.73 -28.06 5.48
N TYR A 1002 -35.89 -28.70 4.66
CA TYR A 1002 -35.91 -28.53 3.21
C TYR A 1002 -36.79 -29.57 2.49
N SER A 1003 -37.64 -29.12 1.57
CA SER A 1003 -38.77 -29.89 1.02
C SER A 1003 -38.44 -30.93 -0.06
N MET A 1004 -37.26 -31.56 -0.03
CA MET A 1004 -36.77 -32.44 -1.12
C MET A 1004 -36.46 -33.88 -0.71
N ASP A 1005 -36.91 -34.30 0.48
CA ASP A 1005 -36.72 -35.64 1.06
C ASP A 1005 -37.07 -36.80 0.11
N TRP A 1006 -38.03 -36.61 -0.82
CA TRP A 1006 -38.37 -37.59 -1.85
C TRP A 1006 -37.15 -38.10 -2.62
N MET A 1007 -36.11 -37.27 -2.79
CA MET A 1007 -34.88 -37.67 -3.47
C MET A 1007 -34.16 -38.81 -2.74
N ALA A 1008 -34.19 -38.82 -1.41
CA ALA A 1008 -33.56 -39.85 -0.57
C ALA A 1008 -34.54 -40.99 -0.20
N LEU A 1009 -35.81 -40.67 0.06
CA LEU A 1009 -36.84 -41.66 0.40
C LEU A 1009 -37.08 -42.65 -0.72
N TRP A 1010 -37.13 -42.21 -1.99
CA TRP A 1010 -37.46 -43.10 -3.10
C TRP A 1010 -36.48 -44.28 -3.31
N PRO A 1011 -35.14 -44.08 -3.30
CA PRO A 1011 -34.18 -45.18 -3.24
C PRO A 1011 -34.37 -46.11 -2.03
N LEU A 1012 -34.61 -45.54 -0.83
CA LEU A 1012 -34.81 -46.32 0.40
C LEU A 1012 -36.07 -47.20 0.33
N ILE A 1013 -37.19 -46.66 -0.17
CA ILE A 1013 -38.43 -47.41 -0.45
C ILE A 1013 -38.15 -48.57 -1.40
N ALA A 1014 -37.43 -48.31 -2.51
CA ALA A 1014 -37.14 -49.33 -3.52
C ALA A 1014 -36.23 -50.46 -2.99
N ILE A 1015 -35.24 -50.13 -2.15
CA ILE A 1015 -34.33 -51.10 -1.52
C ILE A 1015 -35.08 -51.94 -0.47
N ALA A 1016 -35.83 -51.30 0.43
CA ALA A 1016 -36.63 -52.00 1.44
C ALA A 1016 -37.66 -52.93 0.80
N PHE A 1017 -38.36 -52.46 -0.24
CA PHE A 1017 -39.31 -53.27 -1.01
C PHE A 1017 -38.65 -54.46 -1.72
N ALA A 1018 -37.49 -54.26 -2.36
CA ALA A 1018 -36.73 -55.33 -3.01
C ALA A 1018 -36.26 -56.42 -2.01
N ARG A 1019 -35.91 -56.01 -0.79
CA ARG A 1019 -35.57 -56.90 0.34
C ARG A 1019 -36.79 -57.53 1.03
N LYS A 1020 -38.01 -57.15 0.62
CA LYS A 1020 -39.31 -57.54 1.20
C LYS A 1020 -39.56 -57.03 2.63
N ASP A 1021 -38.83 -56.01 3.06
CA ASP A 1021 -39.14 -55.28 4.29
C ASP A 1021 -40.24 -54.24 4.01
N ILE A 1022 -41.47 -54.74 3.88
CA ILE A 1022 -42.65 -53.90 3.56
C ILE A 1022 -42.92 -52.90 4.70
N ALA A 1023 -42.63 -53.26 5.96
CA ALA A 1023 -42.82 -52.38 7.10
C ALA A 1023 -41.95 -51.11 6.98
N ARG A 1024 -40.65 -51.29 6.71
CA ARG A 1024 -39.70 -50.20 6.51
C ARG A 1024 -39.89 -49.46 5.18
N ALA A 1025 -40.37 -50.15 4.15
CA ALA A 1025 -40.73 -49.50 2.88
C ALA A 1025 -41.96 -48.59 3.04
N ILE A 1026 -42.95 -48.97 3.87
CA ILE A 1026 -44.08 -48.12 4.25
C ILE A 1026 -43.64 -46.98 5.19
N GLU A 1027 -42.74 -47.23 6.15
CA GLU A 1027 -42.13 -46.18 7.00
C GLU A 1027 -41.58 -45.02 6.14
N PHE A 1028 -40.73 -45.32 5.15
CA PHE A 1028 -40.22 -44.32 4.22
C PHE A 1028 -41.29 -43.74 3.28
N ALA A 1029 -42.32 -44.51 2.91
CA ALA A 1029 -43.41 -44.03 2.05
C ALA A 1029 -44.30 -42.98 2.74
N ASN A 1030 -44.46 -43.01 4.07
CA ASN A 1030 -45.18 -41.97 4.80
C ASN A 1030 -44.47 -40.60 4.70
N GLY A 1031 -43.12 -40.58 4.66
CA GLY A 1031 -42.33 -39.36 4.47
C GLY A 1031 -42.56 -38.65 3.12
N LEU A 1032 -43.18 -39.33 2.14
CA LEU A 1032 -43.61 -38.70 0.88
C LEU A 1032 -44.94 -37.92 1.00
N LEU A 1033 -45.60 -37.99 2.15
CA LEU A 1033 -46.93 -37.42 2.41
C LEU A 1033 -46.92 -36.29 3.46
N GLU A 1034 -45.77 -35.97 4.06
CA GLU A 1034 -45.65 -34.94 5.09
C GLU A 1034 -45.92 -33.52 4.53
N GLU A 1035 -46.48 -32.62 5.36
CA GLU A 1035 -46.94 -31.31 4.87
C GLU A 1035 -45.81 -30.38 4.39
N ASN A 1036 -44.59 -30.59 4.88
CA ASN A 1036 -43.34 -29.91 4.52
C ASN A 1036 -42.69 -30.43 3.22
N GLN A 1037 -43.08 -31.61 2.72
CA GLN A 1037 -42.52 -32.25 1.52
C GLN A 1037 -42.90 -31.51 0.22
N HIS A 1038 -42.09 -31.63 -0.84
CA HIS A 1038 -42.54 -31.29 -2.21
C HIS A 1038 -43.62 -32.28 -2.65
N PRO A 1039 -44.89 -31.85 -2.83
CA PRO A 1039 -46.00 -32.78 -3.01
C PRO A 1039 -45.86 -33.52 -4.34
N PRO A 1040 -45.75 -34.86 -4.35
CA PRO A 1040 -45.76 -35.62 -5.59
C PRO A 1040 -47.08 -35.42 -6.35
N PRO A 1041 -47.12 -35.63 -7.68
CA PRO A 1041 -48.35 -35.50 -8.46
C PRO A 1041 -49.45 -36.42 -7.90
N GLU A 1042 -50.70 -35.97 -7.83
CA GLU A 1042 -51.76 -36.69 -7.07
C GLU A 1042 -52.00 -38.12 -7.57
N LYS A 1043 -51.71 -38.44 -8.84
CA LYS A 1043 -51.68 -39.82 -9.38
C LYS A 1043 -50.78 -40.76 -8.56
N LEU A 1044 -49.66 -40.25 -8.05
CA LEU A 1044 -48.70 -40.97 -7.21
C LEU A 1044 -49.06 -40.85 -5.73
N SER A 1045 -49.33 -39.62 -5.25
CA SER A 1045 -49.65 -39.36 -3.84
C SER A 1045 -50.89 -40.11 -3.36
N ALA A 1046 -51.94 -40.24 -4.19
CA ALA A 1046 -53.12 -41.02 -3.83
C ALA A 1046 -52.83 -42.53 -3.66
N VAL A 1047 -51.90 -43.09 -4.44
CA VAL A 1047 -51.54 -44.52 -4.36
C VAL A 1047 -50.60 -44.78 -3.17
N VAL A 1048 -49.66 -43.87 -2.91
CA VAL A 1048 -48.80 -43.90 -1.70
C VAL A 1048 -49.64 -43.78 -0.43
N ARG A 1049 -50.58 -42.81 -0.39
CA ARG A 1049 -51.54 -42.61 0.70
C ARG A 1049 -52.36 -43.87 0.96
N LYS A 1050 -52.96 -44.43 -0.10
CA LYS A 1050 -53.73 -45.66 -0.02
C LYS A 1050 -52.92 -46.84 0.55
N ALA A 1051 -51.69 -47.06 0.07
CA ALA A 1051 -50.84 -48.15 0.56
C ALA A 1051 -50.49 -48.01 2.06
N CYS A 1052 -50.27 -46.77 2.53
CA CYS A 1052 -50.04 -46.47 3.95
C CYS A 1052 -51.30 -46.69 4.79
N GLU A 1053 -52.48 -46.30 4.29
CA GLU A 1053 -53.77 -46.56 4.93
C GLU A 1053 -54.07 -48.08 5.03
N GLU A 1054 -53.85 -48.86 3.96
CA GLU A 1054 -54.02 -50.32 3.96
C GLU A 1054 -53.08 -51.00 4.98
N TRP A 1055 -51.84 -50.51 5.12
CA TRP A 1055 -50.90 -51.00 6.14
C TRP A 1055 -51.36 -50.69 7.56
N GLN A 1056 -51.82 -49.47 7.83
CA GLN A 1056 -52.36 -49.05 9.15
C GLN A 1056 -53.62 -49.85 9.54
N ASN A 1057 -54.46 -50.21 8.56
CA ASN A 1057 -55.61 -51.09 8.75
C ASN A 1057 -55.24 -52.60 8.87
N GLY A 1058 -53.95 -52.95 8.79
CA GLY A 1058 -53.44 -54.31 8.95
C GLY A 1058 -53.52 -55.19 7.69
N VAL A 1059 -53.87 -54.63 6.53
CA VAL A 1059 -54.08 -55.38 5.28
C VAL A 1059 -52.78 -55.45 4.48
N GLN A 1060 -51.83 -56.23 5.00
CA GLN A 1060 -50.43 -56.23 4.55
C GLN A 1060 -50.23 -56.61 3.06
N GLU A 1061 -51.07 -57.51 2.51
CA GLU A 1061 -50.97 -57.91 1.10
C GLU A 1061 -51.44 -56.79 0.15
N GLU A 1062 -52.52 -56.07 0.49
CA GLU A 1062 -53.02 -54.95 -0.29
C GLU A 1062 -52.04 -53.77 -0.24
N ALA A 1063 -51.52 -53.44 0.95
CA ALA A 1063 -50.49 -52.43 1.14
C ALA A 1063 -49.21 -52.71 0.32
N ALA A 1064 -48.75 -53.97 0.27
CA ALA A 1064 -47.61 -54.37 -0.54
C ALA A 1064 -47.89 -54.23 -2.05
N SER A 1065 -49.13 -54.50 -2.49
CA SER A 1065 -49.54 -54.27 -3.89
C SER A 1065 -49.64 -52.79 -4.22
N GLY A 1066 -50.22 -51.98 -3.34
CA GLY A 1066 -50.31 -50.52 -3.49
C GLY A 1066 -48.93 -49.87 -3.57
N LEU A 1067 -47.96 -50.34 -2.78
CA LEU A 1067 -46.58 -49.87 -2.84
C LEU A 1067 -45.87 -50.30 -4.14
N ALA A 1068 -46.18 -51.48 -4.67
CA ALA A 1068 -45.67 -51.91 -5.98
C ALA A 1068 -46.20 -51.02 -7.13
N ASP A 1069 -47.50 -50.66 -7.09
CA ASP A 1069 -48.09 -49.70 -8.04
C ASP A 1069 -47.54 -48.28 -7.83
N ALA A 1070 -47.27 -47.85 -6.60
CA ALA A 1070 -46.61 -46.57 -6.32
C ALA A 1070 -45.20 -46.52 -6.92
N ILE A 1071 -44.38 -47.55 -6.74
CA ILE A 1071 -43.05 -47.68 -7.36
C ILE A 1071 -43.16 -47.65 -8.89
N LYS A 1072 -44.13 -48.35 -9.48
CA LYS A 1072 -44.38 -48.32 -10.92
C LYS A 1072 -44.75 -46.91 -11.41
N ILE A 1073 -45.64 -46.20 -10.71
CA ILE A 1073 -46.08 -44.84 -11.07
C ILE A 1073 -44.96 -43.83 -10.85
N ALA A 1074 -44.13 -43.98 -9.81
CA ALA A 1074 -42.94 -43.15 -9.58
C ALA A 1074 -41.94 -43.29 -10.75
N LYS A 1075 -41.78 -44.51 -11.29
CA LYS A 1075 -40.98 -44.74 -12.49
C LYS A 1075 -41.61 -44.15 -13.75
N GLU A 1076 -42.93 -44.29 -13.95
CA GLU A 1076 -43.67 -43.62 -15.04
C GLU A 1076 -43.57 -42.09 -14.99
N LEU A 1077 -43.40 -41.50 -13.80
CA LEU A 1077 -43.30 -40.05 -13.56
C LEU A 1077 -41.85 -39.56 -13.36
N HIS A 1078 -40.86 -40.41 -13.64
CA HIS A 1078 -39.43 -40.06 -13.56
C HIS A 1078 -38.98 -39.59 -12.16
N TYR A 1079 -39.32 -40.33 -11.10
CA TYR A 1079 -38.79 -40.13 -9.73
C TYR A 1079 -37.72 -41.18 -9.34
N ILE A 1080 -37.72 -42.36 -10.00
CA ILE A 1080 -36.78 -43.49 -9.79
C ILE A 1080 -36.34 -44.20 -11.08
#